data_AF-A0A1B0CJD2-F1
#
_entry.id   AF-A0A1B0CJD2-F1
#
_cell.length_a   1.000
_cell.length_b   1.000
_cell.length_c   1.000
_cell.angle_alpha   90.00
_cell.angle_beta   90.00
_cell.angle_gamma   90.00
#
_symmetry.space_group_name_H-M   'P 1'
#
loop_
_entity.id
_entity.type
_entity.pdbx_description
1 polymer ?
#
loop_
_entity_poly.entity_id
_entity_poly.type
_entity_poly.pdbx_seq_one_letter_code
_entity_poly.pdbx_strand_id
1 'polypeptide(L)'
;MKKLLLCLGFLVLAHASPIWENDYQSPEVPSNDENWALVPDGDGAMHMFNLNQEEEAAPFFNADQVIFRLFTRRNQNTGQVLTLNNAGSVSNSQFVASHPTRFIIHGWNNNGGSGVNTNIRNAYLQRGEFNVIVVDWGAGAQTANYVAARNNINIVGPRVAQMVDFLNTQGMGFGNVAVIGHSLGGHTAGIAGKRTSRGRLAAVVALDPALPLFSIDRPAERVAPGDANYVEVMHTNAGLLGFDLPIGLSDYYPNWGRTQPGCGVDVAGNCAHGRAWLFFAESINSGPGFVSRQCRNYNDIVNQNCVSSGPNRRMGGEPLTTAARGVFWLPTNGNAPFARVHSIPLDPPRPPVVLKPENVPSKDPEWALVPDADGTFHLVDIHSVPVEPEGFFVPDEHVIFTLFTRTISNRVIELNNPDSLVGSSFNANHPTRFVIHGWNGDGSSGINNNIREQYLQRGDFNVIIVDWGLGANSNYVTSRNRVDGVGQTLARFIVFLSQQTGMDTSTVTIVGHSLGAHIAGFAGKNSHGTGRIGVIVGLDAAFPLFSLDRPGERLHDSDANYVESIHTNAGLLGFDHPLGDASFYPNFGRSQPGCGIDIAGNCAHSRAHQFFAESITTTRGFWARQCRNYNDIVNENCQAAGVDTVMGGEPSNKNARGVFWLRTNNNSPFAVGQELMAPGLPLEEGPGEEFMPVIDNKEWAMVPDTEGKFHIVNVQEALNQEAENFYNPETDIVYLLFTASNPTNGQTVIRNNAASLAASNFNPSHPTRILIHGWNGNANAASNTLVRNAYLQRGNFNVFVVDWGAGAQTINYITARNRVGPTGTIVGNFIHFLVNSGGANRAHISVIGHSLGAHVAGFAGKNHPPPNQLASVVGLDPAWPLFDANDPTVRMASTDAAFVESSHTNAGLLGFTVPIGDATYYPNWGSSQPGCGIDVSGACAHARSNQFFAESINTNTHFYAVRCPGGYDQILNQSCPQTGASRRKSGEPLDTTVHGVFWLPTNSASPFAMGPI
;
A
#
# COMPACT_ATOMS: atom_id res chain seq x y z
N MET A 1 50.00 45.18 39.90
CA MET A 1 48.96 44.53 40.72
C MET A 1 48.07 43.69 39.81
N LYS A 2 47.99 42.39 40.11
CA LYS A 2 46.92 41.39 39.91
C LYS A 2 46.10 41.35 38.59
N LYS A 3 46.36 40.22 37.88
CA LYS A 3 45.42 39.16 37.40
C LYS A 3 44.44 39.51 36.25
N LEU A 4 44.23 38.68 35.22
CA LEU A 4 44.95 37.56 34.59
C LEU A 4 44.28 37.34 33.20
N LEU A 5 45.13 37.35 32.16
CA LEU A 5 45.09 36.97 30.71
C LEU A 5 43.80 36.36 30.10
N LEU A 6 43.34 36.65 28.86
CA LEU A 6 43.86 37.10 27.55
C LEU A 6 44.63 36.08 26.65
N CYS A 7 44.04 35.82 25.47
CA CYS A 7 44.63 35.67 24.12
C CYS A 7 45.29 34.37 23.59
N LEU A 8 44.82 33.97 22.39
CA LEU A 8 45.52 33.75 21.09
C LEU A 8 46.94 33.14 21.08
N GLY A 9 47.16 32.16 20.19
CA GLY A 9 48.51 31.81 19.72
C GLY A 9 48.58 30.61 18.76
N PHE A 10 49.13 30.85 17.58
CA PHE A 10 49.31 29.95 16.43
C PHE A 10 50.43 28.90 16.56
N LEU A 11 50.37 27.89 15.66
CA LEU A 11 51.47 27.15 14.99
C LEU A 11 52.35 26.18 15.81
N VAL A 12 52.48 24.92 15.32
CA VAL A 12 53.74 24.31 14.84
C VAL A 12 53.48 22.89 14.27
N LEU A 13 54.22 22.62 13.18
CA LEU A 13 54.27 21.45 12.31
C LEU A 13 54.79 20.15 12.97
N ALA A 14 54.36 19.04 12.36
CA ALA A 14 54.97 17.71 12.12
C ALA A 14 56.29 17.34 12.82
N HIS A 15 56.48 16.06 13.16
CA HIS A 15 57.48 15.14 12.57
C HIS A 15 57.22 13.68 13.05
N ALA A 16 57.15 12.78 12.07
CA ALA A 16 57.07 11.32 12.17
C ALA A 16 58.34 10.72 12.83
N SER A 17 58.37 9.54 13.46
CA SER A 17 58.21 8.15 12.96
C SER A 17 58.65 7.22 14.15
N PRO A 18 58.92 5.90 13.99
CA PRO A 18 58.18 4.77 13.41
C PRO A 18 58.09 3.59 14.42
N ILE A 19 57.02 2.77 14.44
CA ILE A 19 57.09 1.47 15.13
C ILE A 19 56.27 0.37 14.41
N TRP A 20 57.02 -0.56 13.81
CA TRP A 20 56.88 -2.03 13.63
C TRP A 20 55.53 -2.69 13.31
N GLU A 21 55.57 -3.48 12.21
CA GLU A 21 54.67 -4.58 11.87
C GLU A 21 54.63 -5.66 12.97
N ASN A 22 53.42 -6.11 13.33
CA ASN A 22 53.05 -7.53 13.42
C ASN A 22 51.53 -7.70 13.60
N ASP A 23 50.97 -8.61 12.79
CA ASP A 23 49.69 -9.32 12.88
C ASP A 23 48.39 -8.52 13.08
N TYR A 24 47.81 -8.06 11.96
CA TYR A 24 46.40 -7.68 11.87
C TYR A 24 45.55 -8.94 11.60
N GLN A 25 45.05 -9.56 12.67
CA GLN A 25 43.80 -10.31 12.56
C GLN A 25 42.64 -9.30 12.51
N SER A 26 41.84 -9.39 11.46
CA SER A 26 40.62 -8.61 11.25
C SER A 26 39.72 -8.68 12.49
N PRO A 27 39.24 -7.55 13.04
CA PRO A 27 38.13 -7.58 13.97
C PRO A 27 36.86 -7.95 13.20
N GLU A 28 36.18 -9.01 13.63
CA GLU A 28 34.79 -9.28 13.26
C GLU A 28 33.95 -8.04 13.60
N VAL A 29 33.27 -7.51 12.58
CA VAL A 29 32.31 -6.42 12.71
C VAL A 29 31.00 -7.01 13.24
N PRO A 30 30.45 -6.54 14.38
CA PRO A 30 29.14 -6.96 14.85
C PRO A 30 28.06 -6.48 13.88
N SER A 31 27.22 -7.39 13.42
CA SER A 31 26.01 -7.14 12.64
C SER A 31 24.91 -6.58 13.55
N ASN A 32 24.70 -5.27 13.53
CA ASN A 32 23.49 -4.65 14.07
C ASN A 32 22.67 -4.10 12.90
N ASP A 33 21.69 -4.88 12.45
CA ASP A 33 20.60 -4.41 11.60
C ASP A 33 19.63 -3.59 12.46
N GLU A 34 19.65 -2.28 12.29
CA GLU A 34 18.66 -1.38 12.88
C GLU A 34 17.59 -1.04 11.82
N ASN A 35 16.35 -1.50 12.02
CA ASN A 35 15.23 -1.26 11.09
C ASN A 35 14.61 0.10 11.34
N TRP A 36 14.89 1.11 10.54
CA TRP A 36 14.29 2.44 10.73
C TRP A 36 13.04 2.66 9.85
N ALA A 37 11.95 3.15 10.43
CA ALA A 37 10.69 3.53 9.76
C ALA A 37 10.38 5.01 9.95
N LEU A 38 9.78 5.63 8.94
CA LEU A 38 9.43 7.05 8.97
C LEU A 38 7.94 7.24 9.22
N VAL A 39 7.63 8.01 10.26
CA VAL A 39 6.25 8.31 10.64
C VAL A 39 6.15 9.82 10.95
N PRO A 40 5.12 10.55 10.45
CA PRO A 40 4.96 11.99 10.65
C PRO A 40 4.06 12.35 11.82
N ASP A 41 4.52 13.27 12.67
CA ASP A 41 3.72 13.79 13.77
C ASP A 41 2.56 14.72 13.35
N GLY A 42 1.76 15.16 14.32
CA GLY A 42 0.59 16.01 14.12
C GLY A 42 0.95 17.45 13.74
N ASP A 43 2.21 17.84 13.82
CA ASP A 43 2.71 19.10 13.24
C ASP A 43 3.32 18.85 11.83
N GLY A 44 3.36 17.59 11.37
CA GLY A 44 3.93 17.18 10.09
C GLY A 44 5.44 16.97 10.12
N ALA A 45 6.09 16.83 11.28
CA ALA A 45 7.52 16.52 11.31
C ALA A 45 7.74 14.99 11.21
N MET A 46 8.66 14.57 10.34
CA MET A 46 9.01 13.15 10.18
C MET A 46 9.90 12.68 11.33
N HIS A 47 9.53 11.56 11.93
CA HIS A 47 10.33 10.86 12.94
C HIS A 47 10.79 9.54 12.34
N MET A 48 12.10 9.33 12.39
CA MET A 48 12.75 8.07 12.04
C MET A 48 12.76 7.20 13.30
N PHE A 49 12.18 6.01 13.23
CA PHE A 49 11.97 5.13 14.37
C PHE A 49 12.55 3.75 14.10
N ASN A 50 13.42 3.26 14.98
CA ASN A 50 13.96 1.92 14.91
C ASN A 50 12.90 0.89 15.34
N LEU A 51 12.28 0.19 14.38
CA LEU A 51 11.37 -0.95 14.54
C LEU A 51 12.03 -2.15 15.26
N ASN A 52 13.38 -2.19 15.34
CA ASN A 52 14.14 -3.19 16.09
C ASN A 52 14.53 -2.72 17.51
N GLN A 53 14.10 -1.54 17.96
CA GLN A 53 14.40 -1.10 19.33
C GLN A 53 13.59 -1.94 20.34
N GLU A 54 14.21 -2.98 20.92
CA GLU A 54 13.90 -3.36 22.29
C GLU A 54 14.38 -2.20 23.17
N GLU A 55 13.48 -1.35 23.69
CA GLU A 55 13.59 -0.62 24.97
C GLU A 55 12.58 0.54 25.05
N GLU A 56 11.32 0.21 25.29
CA GLU A 56 10.59 0.60 26.50
C GLU A 56 9.15 0.10 26.34
N ALA A 57 8.61 -0.56 27.36
CA ALA A 57 7.17 -0.69 27.47
C ALA A 57 6.59 0.72 27.42
N ALA A 58 5.93 1.10 26.31
CA ALA A 58 5.22 2.36 26.25
C ALA A 58 4.35 2.41 27.51
N PRO A 59 4.57 3.40 28.41
CA PRO A 59 3.94 3.38 29.71
C PRO A 59 2.44 3.24 29.52
N PHE A 60 1.82 2.33 30.27
CA PHE A 60 0.39 2.06 30.19
C PHE A 60 -0.39 3.36 30.12
N PHE A 61 -0.93 3.68 28.95
CA PHE A 61 -1.68 4.91 28.74
C PHE A 61 -3.07 4.72 29.32
N ASN A 62 -3.38 5.49 30.36
CA ASN A 62 -4.67 5.49 31.03
C ASN A 62 -5.45 6.76 30.67
N ALA A 63 -6.78 6.65 30.61
CA ALA A 63 -7.71 7.76 30.46
C ALA A 63 -7.47 8.91 31.46
N ASP A 64 -6.92 8.64 32.66
CA ASP A 64 -6.61 9.68 33.65
C ASP A 64 -5.43 10.58 33.27
N GLN A 65 -4.61 10.18 32.30
CA GLN A 65 -3.51 10.99 31.75
C GLN A 65 -3.97 11.97 30.67
N VAL A 66 -5.25 11.93 30.27
CA VAL A 66 -5.83 12.95 29.38
C VAL A 66 -6.14 14.21 30.20
N ILE A 67 -5.48 15.32 29.85
CA ILE A 67 -5.62 16.60 30.55
C ILE A 67 -6.54 17.52 29.75
N PHE A 68 -7.60 18.02 30.40
CA PHE A 68 -8.50 19.02 29.83
C PHE A 68 -8.11 20.41 30.33
N ARG A 69 -7.50 21.24 29.47
CA ARG A 69 -7.06 22.60 29.83
C ARG A 69 -7.99 23.65 29.24
N LEU A 70 -8.69 24.35 30.11
CA LEU A 70 -9.58 25.45 29.76
C LEU A 70 -8.84 26.77 29.57
N PHE A 71 -9.10 27.41 28.44
CA PHE A 71 -8.71 28.77 28.12
C PHE A 71 -9.95 29.60 27.79
N THR A 72 -9.94 30.84 28.28
CA THR A 72 -10.93 31.88 27.99
C THR A 72 -10.18 33.19 27.73
N ARG A 73 -10.90 34.25 27.32
CA ARG A 73 -10.27 35.58 27.15
C ARG A 73 -9.66 36.14 28.43
N ARG A 74 -10.04 35.63 29.60
CA ARG A 74 -9.52 36.04 30.91
C ARG A 74 -8.25 35.28 31.33
N ASN A 75 -7.93 34.16 30.68
CA ASN A 75 -6.76 33.32 31.00
C ASN A 75 -6.08 32.76 29.74
N GLN A 76 -5.82 33.62 28.76
CA GLN A 76 -5.40 33.23 27.40
C GLN A 76 -4.06 32.48 27.36
N ASN A 77 -3.14 32.80 28.29
CA ASN A 77 -1.79 32.24 28.31
C ASN A 77 -1.62 31.07 29.29
N THR A 78 -2.51 30.97 30.29
CA THR A 78 -2.40 29.98 31.37
C THR A 78 -3.72 29.24 31.54
N GLY A 79 -3.77 28.01 31.02
CA GLY A 79 -4.97 27.18 31.05
C GLY A 79 -5.29 26.64 32.45
N GLN A 80 -6.57 26.56 32.80
CA GLN A 80 -7.05 25.95 34.04
C GLN A 80 -7.46 24.50 33.79
N VAL A 81 -6.96 23.57 34.60
CA VAL A 81 -7.28 22.14 34.41
C VAL A 81 -8.70 21.87 34.91
N LEU A 82 -9.52 21.26 34.06
CA LEU A 82 -10.83 20.73 34.42
C LEU A 82 -10.69 19.24 34.73
N THR A 83 -11.17 18.82 35.89
CA THR A 83 -11.09 17.42 36.34
C THR A 83 -12.46 16.76 36.19
N LEU A 84 -12.48 15.60 35.55
CA LEU A 84 -13.71 14.85 35.32
C LEU A 84 -14.42 14.54 36.66
N ASN A 85 -15.74 14.72 36.70
CA ASN A 85 -16.58 14.49 37.88
C ASN A 85 -16.26 15.37 39.10
N ASN A 86 -15.46 16.44 38.94
CA ASN A 86 -15.18 17.41 39.99
C ASN A 86 -15.83 18.77 39.67
N ALA A 87 -17.06 18.98 40.16
CA ALA A 87 -17.80 20.22 39.96
C ALA A 87 -17.03 21.46 40.45
N GLY A 88 -16.25 21.33 41.52
CA GLY A 88 -15.38 22.38 42.04
C GLY A 88 -14.31 22.84 41.05
N SER A 89 -13.75 21.91 40.25
CA SER A 89 -12.78 22.27 39.20
C SER A 89 -13.38 23.16 38.11
N VAL A 90 -14.69 23.03 37.86
CA VAL A 90 -15.43 23.86 36.91
C VAL A 90 -15.83 25.19 37.55
N SER A 91 -16.44 25.17 38.74
CA SER A 91 -16.92 26.38 39.44
C SER A 91 -15.80 27.33 39.85
N ASN A 92 -14.59 26.82 40.11
CA ASN A 92 -13.42 27.61 40.48
C ASN A 92 -12.59 28.05 39.26
N SER A 93 -13.00 27.66 38.06
CA SER A 93 -12.37 28.07 36.80
C SER A 93 -13.06 29.28 36.17
N GLN A 94 -12.57 29.74 35.02
CA GLN A 94 -13.20 30.75 34.18
C GLN A 94 -14.28 30.17 33.26
N PHE A 95 -14.69 28.91 33.44
CA PHE A 95 -15.70 28.28 32.61
C PHE A 95 -17.05 29.00 32.76
N VAL A 96 -17.66 29.36 31.63
CA VAL A 96 -19.00 29.97 31.61
C VAL A 96 -19.92 29.11 30.78
N ALA A 97 -20.87 28.44 31.42
CA ALA A 97 -21.74 27.44 30.79
C ALA A 97 -22.55 27.96 29.59
N SER A 98 -22.87 29.26 29.56
CA SER A 98 -23.59 29.91 28.46
C SER A 98 -22.71 30.27 27.25
N HIS A 99 -21.39 30.24 27.38
CA HIS A 99 -20.47 30.50 26.27
C HIS A 99 -20.32 29.26 25.37
N PRO A 100 -20.13 29.44 24.04
CA PRO A 100 -19.83 28.33 23.15
C PRO A 100 -18.54 27.61 23.57
N THR A 101 -18.55 26.28 23.51
CA THR A 101 -17.42 25.46 23.96
C THR A 101 -16.77 24.76 22.76
N ARG A 102 -15.44 24.82 22.67
CA ARG A 102 -14.64 24.24 21.57
C ARG A 102 -13.58 23.34 22.17
N PHE A 103 -13.64 22.04 21.87
CA PHE A 103 -12.57 21.12 22.19
C PHE A 103 -11.59 21.06 21.02
N ILE A 104 -10.28 21.10 21.31
CA ILE A 104 -9.22 21.00 20.30
C ILE A 104 -8.33 19.81 20.66
N ILE A 105 -8.16 18.88 19.72
CA ILE A 105 -7.46 17.61 19.91
C ILE A 105 -6.32 17.50 18.89
N HIS A 106 -5.09 17.37 19.39
CA HIS A 106 -3.91 17.19 18.55
C HIS A 106 -3.74 15.74 18.07
N GLY A 107 -2.81 15.54 17.11
CA GLY A 107 -2.46 14.24 16.53
C GLY A 107 -1.32 13.52 17.24
N TRP A 108 -0.69 12.59 16.52
CA TRP A 108 0.48 11.82 16.96
C TRP A 108 1.71 12.72 17.18
N ASN A 109 2.65 12.35 18.05
CA ASN A 109 3.80 13.13 18.53
C ASN A 109 3.56 14.61 18.89
N ASN A 110 2.32 14.99 19.19
CA ASN A 110 1.95 16.33 19.62
C ASN A 110 1.53 16.34 21.09
N ASN A 111 1.37 17.54 21.64
CA ASN A 111 0.83 17.75 22.97
C ASN A 111 -0.07 19.00 23.02
N GLY A 112 -0.61 19.31 24.19
CA GLY A 112 -1.46 20.49 24.42
C GLY A 112 -0.86 21.84 24.01
N GLY A 113 0.47 21.95 23.85
CA GLY A 113 1.20 23.14 23.43
C GLY A 113 1.49 23.23 21.92
N SER A 114 1.24 22.18 21.13
CA SER A 114 1.54 22.13 19.69
C SER A 114 0.81 23.20 18.86
N GLY A 115 1.28 23.41 17.63
CA GLY A 115 0.80 24.43 16.70
C GLY A 115 -0.70 24.33 16.45
N VAL A 116 -1.20 23.11 16.22
CA VAL A 116 -2.64 22.83 16.05
C VAL A 116 -3.48 23.41 17.20
N ASN A 117 -3.08 23.21 18.45
CA ASN A 117 -3.84 23.64 19.62
C ASN A 117 -3.73 25.15 19.81
N THR A 118 -2.52 25.69 19.72
CA THR A 118 -2.25 27.11 20.02
C THR A 118 -2.85 28.04 18.96
N ASN A 119 -2.74 27.72 17.68
CA ASN A 119 -3.28 28.55 16.59
C ASN A 119 -4.81 28.57 16.61
N ILE A 120 -5.46 27.41 16.72
CA ILE A 120 -6.93 27.32 16.76
C ILE A 120 -7.46 27.98 18.05
N ARG A 121 -6.82 27.75 19.21
CA ARG A 121 -7.18 28.42 20.47
C ARG A 121 -7.12 29.93 20.33
N ASN A 122 -5.98 30.46 19.88
CA ASN A 122 -5.78 31.89 19.76
C ASN A 122 -6.80 32.53 18.81
N ALA A 123 -7.11 31.86 17.70
CA ALA A 123 -8.13 32.31 16.76
C ALA A 123 -9.53 32.45 17.40
N TYR A 124 -9.96 31.46 18.20
CA TYR A 124 -11.23 31.55 18.95
C TYR A 124 -11.22 32.63 20.03
N LEU A 125 -10.14 32.75 20.81
CA LEU A 125 -10.03 33.77 21.86
C LEU A 125 -9.94 35.19 21.31
N GLN A 126 -9.38 35.36 20.11
CA GLN A 126 -9.42 36.63 19.38
C GLN A 126 -10.85 36.97 18.91
N ARG A 127 -11.63 35.96 18.51
CA ARG A 127 -12.96 36.13 17.94
C ARG A 127 -14.02 36.56 18.95
N GLY A 128 -14.01 36.01 20.17
CA GLY A 128 -15.04 36.32 21.14
C GLY A 128 -14.97 35.53 22.44
N GLU A 129 -16.06 35.54 23.19
CA GLU A 129 -16.18 34.82 24.46
C GLU A 129 -16.45 33.33 24.22
N PHE A 130 -15.42 32.49 24.34
CA PHE A 130 -15.48 31.03 24.20
C PHE A 130 -14.90 30.34 25.43
N ASN A 131 -15.40 29.12 25.71
CA ASN A 131 -14.66 28.13 26.49
C ASN A 131 -13.84 27.28 25.51
N VAL A 132 -12.54 27.50 25.43
CA VAL A 132 -11.66 26.67 24.59
C VAL A 132 -10.97 25.63 25.47
N ILE A 133 -11.25 24.36 25.24
CA ILE A 133 -10.70 23.25 26.01
C ILE A 133 -9.71 22.50 25.11
N VAL A 134 -8.43 22.64 25.42
CA VAL A 134 -7.39 21.83 24.79
C VAL A 134 -7.39 20.46 25.45
N VAL A 135 -7.52 19.41 24.63
CA VAL A 135 -7.39 18.01 25.05
C VAL A 135 -5.96 17.59 24.84
N ASP A 136 -5.21 17.57 25.93
CA ASP A 136 -3.81 17.18 25.94
C ASP A 136 -3.71 15.70 26.30
N TRP A 137 -3.45 14.87 25.29
CA TRP A 137 -3.18 13.45 25.43
C TRP A 137 -1.73 13.14 25.07
N GLY A 138 -0.83 14.12 25.23
CA GLY A 138 0.60 14.01 24.93
C GLY A 138 1.25 12.76 25.52
N ALA A 139 0.85 12.35 26.73
CA ALA A 139 1.32 11.11 27.36
C ALA A 139 1.07 9.83 26.54
N GLY A 140 0.01 9.81 25.71
CA GLY A 140 -0.30 8.70 24.81
C GLY A 140 -0.03 8.99 23.33
N ALA A 141 0.28 10.25 22.99
CA ALA A 141 0.52 10.71 21.62
C ALA A 141 2.01 10.85 21.29
N GLN A 142 2.83 11.31 22.25
CA GLN A 142 4.27 11.51 22.14
C GLN A 142 5.02 10.20 22.36
N THR A 143 4.83 9.31 21.41
CA THR A 143 5.50 8.03 21.36
C THR A 143 5.98 7.80 19.94
N ALA A 144 7.17 7.22 19.77
CA ALA A 144 7.63 6.81 18.47
C ALA A 144 6.80 5.62 17.90
N ASN A 145 6.01 4.94 18.76
CA ASN A 145 5.11 3.87 18.36
C ASN A 145 3.75 4.42 17.87
N TYR A 146 3.62 4.62 16.56
CA TYR A 146 2.38 5.08 15.92
C TYR A 146 1.17 4.20 16.22
N VAL A 147 1.35 2.88 16.26
CA VAL A 147 0.27 1.92 16.52
C VAL A 147 -0.28 2.09 17.93
N ALA A 148 0.61 2.29 18.92
CA ALA A 148 0.22 2.58 20.30
C ALA A 148 -0.59 3.88 20.36
N ALA A 149 -0.11 4.96 19.75
CA ALA A 149 -0.84 6.22 19.70
C ALA A 149 -2.19 6.12 18.97
N ARG A 150 -2.25 5.39 17.85
CA ARG A 150 -3.49 5.11 17.13
C ARG A 150 -4.47 4.34 18.01
N ASN A 151 -4.03 3.37 18.78
CA ASN A 151 -4.91 2.61 19.67
C ASN A 151 -5.36 3.44 20.88
N ASN A 152 -4.50 4.33 21.38
CA ASN A 152 -4.80 5.23 22.50
C ASN A 152 -5.99 6.15 22.22
N ILE A 153 -6.31 6.48 20.95
CA ILE A 153 -7.50 7.30 20.65
C ILE A 153 -8.81 6.63 21.07
N ASN A 154 -8.84 5.29 21.15
CA ASN A 154 -10.01 4.55 21.66
C ASN A 154 -10.20 4.72 23.16
N ILE A 155 -9.19 5.23 23.87
CA ILE A 155 -9.25 5.65 25.27
C ILE A 155 -9.55 7.15 25.34
N VAL A 156 -8.84 7.97 24.54
CA VAL A 156 -8.99 9.44 24.54
C VAL A 156 -10.40 9.86 24.10
N GLY A 157 -10.92 9.30 23.02
CA GLY A 157 -12.24 9.68 22.47
C GLY A 157 -13.38 9.51 23.48
N PRO A 158 -13.57 8.32 24.09
CA PRO A 158 -14.54 8.14 25.17
C PRO A 158 -14.28 9.04 26.38
N ARG A 159 -13.01 9.30 26.73
CA ARG A 159 -12.67 10.20 27.84
C ARG A 159 -13.10 11.65 27.56
N VAL A 160 -12.94 12.13 26.33
CA VAL A 160 -13.46 13.44 25.89
C VAL A 160 -14.98 13.46 25.95
N ALA A 161 -15.66 12.40 25.49
CA ALA A 161 -17.12 12.29 25.60
C ALA A 161 -17.61 12.36 27.06
N GLN A 162 -16.92 11.67 27.98
CA GLN A 162 -17.22 11.75 29.42
C GLN A 162 -17.08 13.18 29.95
N MET A 163 -16.04 13.91 29.55
CA MET A 163 -15.87 15.32 29.94
C MET A 163 -16.98 16.20 29.38
N VAL A 164 -17.38 16.00 28.13
CA VAL A 164 -18.53 16.71 27.53
C VAL A 164 -19.80 16.44 28.32
N ASP A 165 -20.10 15.17 28.61
CA ASP A 165 -21.28 14.76 29.38
C ASP A 165 -21.24 15.35 30.80
N PHE A 166 -20.07 15.39 31.44
CA PHE A 166 -19.87 16.01 32.74
C PHE A 166 -20.10 17.52 32.70
N LEU A 167 -19.53 18.26 31.75
CA LEU A 167 -19.74 19.71 31.62
C LEU A 167 -21.21 20.04 31.30
N ASN A 168 -21.93 19.15 30.63
CA ASN A 168 -23.38 19.28 30.48
C ASN A 168 -24.12 19.26 31.83
N THR A 169 -23.70 18.42 32.78
CA THR A 169 -24.25 18.45 34.15
C THR A 169 -23.95 19.75 34.88
N GLN A 170 -22.93 20.50 34.45
CA GLN A 170 -22.58 21.82 34.97
C GLN A 170 -23.25 22.97 34.21
N GLY A 171 -24.23 22.67 33.34
CA GLY A 171 -25.05 23.66 32.63
C GLY A 171 -24.67 23.92 31.18
N MET A 172 -23.64 23.25 30.63
CA MET A 172 -23.24 23.40 29.22
C MET A 172 -24.26 22.75 28.28
N GLY A 173 -24.72 23.47 27.25
CA GLY A 173 -25.64 22.93 26.23
C GLY A 173 -24.91 22.31 25.02
N PHE A 174 -25.30 21.11 24.58
CA PHE A 174 -24.68 20.41 23.44
C PHE A 174 -24.76 21.17 22.12
N GLY A 175 -25.82 21.97 21.92
CA GLY A 175 -26.07 22.72 20.69
C GLY A 175 -25.03 23.80 20.37
N ASN A 176 -24.11 24.10 21.30
CA ASN A 176 -23.01 25.05 21.12
C ASN A 176 -21.62 24.42 21.35
N VAL A 177 -21.52 23.08 21.31
CA VAL A 177 -20.25 22.35 21.48
C VAL A 177 -19.75 21.85 20.12
N ALA A 178 -18.50 22.19 19.79
CA ALA A 178 -17.79 21.57 18.68
C ALA A 178 -16.51 20.87 19.17
N VAL A 179 -16.23 19.69 18.62
CA VAL A 179 -14.99 18.95 18.87
C VAL A 179 -14.17 18.93 17.59
N ILE A 180 -12.99 19.53 17.64
CA ILE A 180 -12.11 19.74 16.49
C ILE A 180 -10.85 18.93 16.72
N GLY A 181 -10.43 18.16 15.72
CA GLY A 181 -9.21 17.38 15.84
C GLY A 181 -8.46 17.22 14.53
N HIS A 182 -7.14 17.09 14.62
CA HIS A 182 -6.25 16.94 13.47
C HIS A 182 -5.53 15.57 13.48
N SER A 183 -5.28 14.99 12.31
CA SER A 183 -4.59 13.70 12.19
C SER A 183 -5.32 12.60 12.99
N LEU A 184 -4.62 11.86 13.89
CA LEU A 184 -5.25 10.95 14.86
C LEU A 184 -6.33 11.64 15.71
N GLY A 185 -6.13 12.92 16.06
CA GLY A 185 -7.09 13.75 16.78
C GLY A 185 -8.40 13.95 16.02
N GLY A 186 -8.39 13.94 14.68
CA GLY A 186 -9.60 14.02 13.86
C GLY A 186 -10.51 12.81 14.06
N HIS A 187 -9.92 11.62 14.16
CA HIS A 187 -10.65 10.41 14.52
C HIS A 187 -11.08 10.41 15.99
N THR A 188 -10.22 10.87 16.90
CA THR A 188 -10.57 11.08 18.32
C THR A 188 -11.80 11.98 18.47
N ALA A 189 -11.90 13.05 17.67
CA ALA A 189 -13.04 13.96 17.68
C ALA A 189 -14.34 13.27 17.25
N GLY A 190 -14.30 12.45 16.20
CA GLY A 190 -15.43 11.62 15.79
C GLY A 190 -15.84 10.59 16.85
N ILE A 191 -14.87 9.90 17.45
CA ILE A 191 -15.10 8.96 18.55
C ILE A 191 -15.71 9.67 19.77
N ALA A 192 -15.27 10.88 20.10
CA ALA A 192 -15.89 11.67 21.17
C ALA A 192 -17.35 12.02 20.86
N GLY A 193 -17.63 12.42 19.62
CA GLY A 193 -18.99 12.73 19.17
C GLY A 193 -19.95 11.54 19.31
N LYS A 194 -19.58 10.38 18.75
CA LYS A 194 -20.43 9.17 18.82
C LYS A 194 -20.56 8.57 20.22
N ARG A 195 -19.61 8.84 21.12
CA ARG A 195 -19.62 8.33 22.50
C ARG A 195 -20.29 9.28 23.50
N THR A 196 -20.58 10.53 23.10
CA THR A 196 -21.33 11.47 23.94
C THR A 196 -22.75 10.94 24.13
N SER A 197 -23.15 10.70 25.39
CA SER A 197 -24.34 9.91 25.70
C SER A 197 -25.56 10.73 26.10
N ARG A 198 -25.34 11.93 26.64
CA ARG A 198 -26.42 12.79 27.18
C ARG A 198 -27.03 13.74 26.15
N GLY A 199 -26.47 13.80 24.95
CA GLY A 199 -26.97 14.62 23.84
C GLY A 199 -26.07 14.55 22.61
N ARG A 200 -26.44 15.29 21.57
CA ARG A 200 -25.74 15.30 20.28
C ARG A 200 -24.99 16.61 20.09
N LEU A 201 -23.67 16.51 19.84
CA LEU A 201 -22.81 17.68 19.62
C LEU A 201 -23.29 18.55 18.45
N ALA A 202 -23.05 19.85 18.55
CA ALA A 202 -23.33 20.78 17.45
C ALA A 202 -22.49 20.44 16.22
N ALA A 203 -21.19 20.18 16.41
CA ALA A 203 -20.30 19.81 15.32
C ALA A 203 -19.12 18.93 15.73
N VAL A 204 -18.63 18.14 14.77
CA VAL A 204 -17.28 17.57 14.76
C VAL A 204 -16.55 18.13 13.54
N VAL A 205 -15.31 18.56 13.71
CA VAL A 205 -14.45 19.01 12.61
C VAL A 205 -13.19 18.15 12.60
N ALA A 206 -12.97 17.39 11.54
CA ALA A 206 -11.77 16.59 11.33
C ALA A 206 -10.86 17.26 10.31
N LEU A 207 -9.68 17.65 10.77
CA LEU A 207 -8.67 18.35 9.99
C LEU A 207 -7.65 17.31 9.52
N ASP A 208 -7.67 17.00 8.23
CA ASP A 208 -6.87 15.99 7.57
C ASP A 208 -6.73 14.70 8.41
N PRO A 209 -7.86 14.03 8.71
CA PRO A 209 -7.87 12.85 9.58
C PRO A 209 -6.93 11.77 9.04
N ALA A 210 -6.19 11.08 9.91
CA ALA A 210 -5.12 10.17 9.47
C ALA A 210 -5.61 8.99 8.61
N LEU A 211 -4.91 8.68 7.51
CA LEU A 211 -5.17 7.49 6.69
C LEU A 211 -4.63 6.19 7.32
N PRO A 212 -3.38 6.12 7.80
CA PRO A 212 -2.78 4.86 8.24
C PRO A 212 -3.59 4.20 9.38
N LEU A 213 -3.91 2.92 9.23
CA LEU A 213 -4.65 2.11 10.23
C LEU A 213 -6.13 2.52 10.45
N PHE A 214 -6.73 3.27 9.52
CA PHE A 214 -8.16 3.58 9.48
C PHE A 214 -8.80 3.06 8.19
N SER A 215 -10.02 2.53 8.28
CA SER A 215 -10.73 1.91 7.16
C SER A 215 -12.06 2.61 6.90
N ILE A 216 -12.42 2.75 5.62
CA ILE A 216 -13.71 3.32 5.19
C ILE A 216 -14.88 2.46 5.70
N ASP A 217 -14.71 1.15 5.89
CA ASP A 217 -15.78 0.27 6.33
C ASP A 217 -15.96 0.21 7.85
N ARG A 218 -15.12 0.93 8.60
CA ARG A 218 -15.17 0.97 10.07
C ARG A 218 -15.54 2.35 10.63
N PRO A 219 -16.71 2.90 10.31
CA PRO A 219 -17.13 4.23 10.80
C PRO A 219 -17.24 4.30 12.33
N ALA A 220 -17.27 3.17 13.04
CA ALA A 220 -17.19 3.15 14.50
C ALA A 220 -15.80 3.57 15.04
N GLU A 221 -14.72 3.28 14.33
CA GLU A 221 -13.33 3.49 14.76
C GLU A 221 -12.71 4.80 14.24
N ARG A 222 -13.36 5.49 13.30
CA ARG A 222 -12.89 6.75 12.68
C ARG A 222 -13.94 7.84 12.74
N VAL A 223 -13.62 9.05 12.29
CA VAL A 223 -14.64 10.09 12.09
C VAL A 223 -15.62 9.66 10.99
N ALA A 224 -16.91 9.91 11.20
CA ALA A 224 -17.99 9.55 10.29
C ALA A 224 -19.11 10.60 10.28
N PRO A 225 -19.98 10.64 9.24
CA PRO A 225 -21.00 11.69 9.10
C PRO A 225 -22.03 11.71 10.24
N GLY A 226 -22.19 10.58 10.93
CA GLY A 226 -23.14 10.40 12.03
C GLY A 226 -22.67 10.91 13.39
N ASP A 227 -21.43 11.38 13.52
CA ASP A 227 -20.79 11.61 14.84
C ASP A 227 -21.27 12.89 15.56
N ALA A 228 -21.92 13.82 14.84
CA ALA A 228 -22.52 15.04 15.40
C ALA A 228 -23.71 15.52 14.56
N ASN A 229 -24.33 16.65 14.91
CA ASN A 229 -25.35 17.30 14.06
C ASN A 229 -24.74 17.81 12.74
N TYR A 230 -23.47 18.15 12.75
CA TYR A 230 -22.68 18.52 11.59
C TYR A 230 -21.28 17.93 11.69
N VAL A 231 -20.79 17.29 10.63
CA VAL A 231 -19.44 16.73 10.58
C VAL A 231 -18.75 17.30 9.36
N GLU A 232 -17.71 18.08 9.59
CA GLU A 232 -16.90 18.68 8.54
C GLU A 232 -15.53 18.00 8.48
N VAL A 233 -15.08 17.68 7.28
CA VAL A 233 -13.76 17.09 7.05
C VAL A 233 -13.00 17.97 6.06
N MET A 234 -11.75 18.25 6.37
CA MET A 234 -10.86 19.05 5.53
C MET A 234 -9.69 18.18 5.08
N HIS A 235 -9.62 17.87 3.80
CA HIS A 235 -8.59 17.02 3.21
C HIS A 235 -7.52 17.90 2.59
N THR A 236 -6.32 17.88 3.13
CA THR A 236 -5.20 18.68 2.62
C THR A 236 -4.05 17.82 2.12
N ASN A 237 -3.93 16.57 2.61
CA ASN A 237 -2.98 15.56 2.15
C ASN A 237 -3.63 14.17 1.96
N ALA A 238 -4.78 14.15 1.29
CA ALA A 238 -5.59 12.96 1.05
C ALA A 238 -4.86 11.90 0.22
N GLY A 239 -4.88 10.64 0.68
CA GLY A 239 -4.28 9.49 -0.01
C GLY A 239 -2.81 9.25 0.32
N LEU A 240 -2.20 10.08 1.17
CA LEU A 240 -0.84 9.89 1.68
C LEU A 240 -0.85 9.84 3.22
N LEU A 241 -1.04 10.97 3.90
CA LEU A 241 -1.17 11.02 5.37
C LEU A 241 -2.61 11.19 5.81
N GLY A 242 -3.40 11.94 5.04
CA GLY A 242 -4.81 12.20 5.28
C GLY A 242 -5.72 11.18 4.59
N PHE A 243 -6.86 10.90 5.21
CA PHE A 243 -7.87 9.98 4.69
C PHE A 243 -8.40 10.49 3.35
N ASP A 244 -8.41 9.65 2.32
CA ASP A 244 -8.65 10.10 0.93
C ASP A 244 -10.13 10.33 0.61
N LEU A 245 -10.98 9.38 1.03
CA LEU A 245 -12.40 9.35 0.69
C LEU A 245 -13.22 10.34 1.56
N PRO A 246 -14.37 10.83 1.04
CA PRO A 246 -15.26 11.68 1.81
C PRO A 246 -15.87 10.89 2.98
N ILE A 247 -15.61 11.34 4.21
CA ILE A 247 -16.01 10.69 5.45
C ILE A 247 -16.80 11.62 6.38
N GLY A 248 -17.13 12.83 5.92
CA GLY A 248 -17.96 13.82 6.62
C GLY A 248 -19.38 13.94 6.09
N LEU A 249 -20.14 14.85 6.70
CA LEU A 249 -21.35 15.39 6.08
C LEU A 249 -20.99 16.41 5.00
N SER A 250 -19.90 17.15 5.21
CA SER A 250 -19.23 18.00 4.21
C SER A 250 -17.75 17.69 4.18
N ASP A 251 -17.21 17.50 2.98
CA ASP A 251 -15.81 17.18 2.76
C ASP A 251 -15.20 18.23 1.84
N TYR A 252 -14.20 18.97 2.34
CA TYR A 252 -13.54 20.05 1.63
C TYR A 252 -12.15 19.63 1.19
N TYR A 253 -11.85 19.80 -0.09
CA TYR A 253 -10.57 19.48 -0.72
C TYR A 253 -9.91 20.77 -1.25
N PRO A 254 -9.34 21.61 -0.36
CA PRO A 254 -8.55 22.77 -0.78
C PRO A 254 -7.44 22.34 -1.75
N ASN A 255 -7.37 23.00 -2.90
CA ASN A 255 -6.39 22.73 -3.95
C ASN A 255 -6.35 21.27 -4.39
N TRP A 256 -7.53 20.63 -4.48
CA TRP A 256 -7.72 19.21 -4.78
C TRP A 256 -7.33 18.24 -3.64
N GLY A 257 -6.96 18.80 -2.49
CA GLY A 257 -6.83 18.10 -1.22
C GLY A 257 -5.65 17.15 -1.08
N ARG A 258 -4.72 17.13 -2.05
CA ARG A 258 -3.50 16.32 -1.98
C ARG A 258 -2.26 17.16 -1.75
N THR A 259 -2.04 18.17 -2.60
CA THR A 259 -0.91 19.10 -2.49
C THR A 259 -1.43 20.50 -2.25
N GLN A 260 -0.68 21.29 -1.49
CA GLN A 260 -1.11 22.64 -1.10
C GLN A 260 -0.15 23.71 -1.64
N PRO A 261 -0.66 24.83 -2.18
CA PRO A 261 0.18 25.95 -2.58
C PRO A 261 1.09 26.40 -1.43
N GLY A 262 2.31 26.82 -1.78
CA GLY A 262 3.32 27.23 -0.81
C GLY A 262 3.92 26.10 0.02
N CYS A 263 3.57 24.83 -0.24
CA CYS A 263 4.25 23.67 0.33
C CYS A 263 5.44 23.17 -0.50
N GLY A 264 5.76 23.82 -1.63
CA GLY A 264 6.91 23.43 -2.44
C GLY A 264 6.71 22.06 -3.11
N VAL A 265 7.79 21.28 -3.17
CA VAL A 265 7.67 19.83 -3.33
C VAL A 265 7.33 19.31 -1.93
N ASP A 266 6.38 18.39 -1.81
CA ASP A 266 5.88 17.91 -0.52
C ASP A 266 5.64 16.40 -0.60
N VAL A 267 6.70 15.64 -0.89
CA VAL A 267 6.64 14.18 -1.18
C VAL A 267 6.17 13.38 0.03
N ALA A 268 6.59 13.79 1.23
CA ALA A 268 6.11 13.23 2.50
C ALA A 268 4.73 13.78 2.91
N GLY A 269 4.27 14.87 2.27
CA GLY A 269 2.97 15.48 2.47
C GLY A 269 2.80 16.17 3.83
N ASN A 270 3.89 16.48 4.51
CA ASN A 270 3.95 17.07 5.83
C ASN A 270 3.37 18.48 5.89
N CYS A 271 3.80 19.31 4.94
CA CYS A 271 3.30 20.68 4.86
C CYS A 271 1.81 20.64 4.54
N ALA A 272 1.40 19.86 3.55
CA ALA A 272 0.01 19.64 3.17
C ALA A 272 -0.80 19.11 4.35
N HIS A 273 -0.28 18.19 5.17
CA HIS A 273 -0.97 17.67 6.36
C HIS A 273 -1.19 18.77 7.42
N GLY A 274 -0.18 19.60 7.66
CA GLY A 274 -0.28 20.74 8.59
C GLY A 274 -1.14 21.91 8.10
N ARG A 275 -1.38 22.02 6.78
CA ARG A 275 -2.24 23.08 6.22
C ARG A 275 -3.68 23.02 6.72
N ALA A 276 -4.21 21.86 7.07
CA ALA A 276 -5.60 21.75 7.52
C ALA A 276 -5.88 22.59 8.77
N TRP A 277 -5.01 22.54 9.79
CA TRP A 277 -5.22 23.33 11.00
C TRP A 277 -4.85 24.81 10.84
N LEU A 278 -3.94 25.15 9.92
CA LEU A 278 -3.68 26.54 9.53
C LEU A 278 -4.86 27.18 8.79
N PHE A 279 -5.42 26.49 7.80
CA PHE A 279 -6.61 26.94 7.08
C PHE A 279 -7.80 27.07 8.03
N PHE A 280 -8.00 26.10 8.92
CA PHE A 280 -9.08 26.18 9.90
C PHE A 280 -8.89 27.35 10.87
N ALA A 281 -7.70 27.56 11.43
CA ALA A 281 -7.43 28.68 12.33
C ALA A 281 -7.68 30.05 11.64
N GLU A 282 -7.23 30.22 10.39
CA GLU A 282 -7.49 31.45 9.63
C GLU A 282 -8.98 31.60 9.28
N SER A 283 -9.69 30.49 8.97
CA SER A 283 -11.11 30.51 8.62
C SER A 283 -11.99 31.15 9.70
N ILE A 284 -11.60 31.02 10.98
CA ILE A 284 -12.34 31.57 12.14
C ILE A 284 -12.48 33.09 12.06
N ASN A 285 -11.44 33.80 11.60
CA ASN A 285 -11.39 35.27 11.61
C ASN A 285 -11.37 35.93 10.21
N SER A 286 -11.30 35.15 9.12
CA SER A 286 -11.14 35.65 7.74
C SER A 286 -12.42 36.14 7.04
N GLY A 287 -13.52 36.38 7.75
CA GLY A 287 -14.75 36.95 7.17
C GLY A 287 -15.35 36.05 6.06
N PRO A 288 -15.58 36.53 4.83
CA PRO A 288 -16.04 35.71 3.70
C PRO A 288 -14.97 34.78 3.10
N GLY A 289 -13.80 34.63 3.72
CA GLY A 289 -12.73 33.74 3.26
C GLY A 289 -13.14 32.27 3.06
N PHE A 290 -12.32 31.54 2.30
CA PHE A 290 -12.47 30.11 2.00
C PHE A 290 -13.82 29.69 1.38
N VAL A 291 -14.35 30.51 0.46
CA VAL A 291 -15.52 30.13 -0.35
C VAL A 291 -15.15 28.96 -1.26
N SER A 292 -15.92 27.89 -1.17
CA SER A 292 -15.74 26.64 -1.91
C SER A 292 -16.91 26.35 -2.84
N ARG A 293 -16.60 25.70 -3.96
CA ARG A 293 -17.53 25.22 -4.97
C ARG A 293 -17.98 23.82 -4.61
N GLN A 294 -19.28 23.56 -4.63
CA GLN A 294 -19.79 22.21 -4.47
C GLN A 294 -19.58 21.42 -5.77
N CYS A 295 -18.90 20.28 -5.67
CA CYS A 295 -18.66 19.36 -6.78
C CYS A 295 -19.75 18.29 -6.85
N ARG A 296 -19.90 17.57 -7.95
CA ARG A 296 -20.95 16.53 -8.07
C ARG A 296 -20.69 15.35 -7.14
N ASN A 297 -19.43 14.97 -7.01
CA ASN A 297 -18.97 13.84 -6.19
C ASN A 297 -17.45 13.92 -6.02
N TYR A 298 -16.87 12.94 -5.35
CA TYR A 298 -15.44 12.83 -5.14
C TYR A 298 -14.63 12.59 -6.44
N ASN A 299 -15.20 11.94 -7.46
CA ASN A 299 -14.50 11.75 -8.75
C ASN A 299 -14.18 13.09 -9.43
N ASP A 300 -15.01 14.12 -9.22
CA ASP A 300 -14.73 15.47 -9.72
C ASP A 300 -13.48 16.09 -9.07
N ILE A 301 -13.13 15.68 -7.84
CA ILE A 301 -11.88 16.08 -7.16
C ILE A 301 -10.69 15.35 -7.76
N VAL A 302 -10.77 14.02 -7.89
CA VAL A 302 -9.70 13.17 -8.44
C VAL A 302 -9.33 13.60 -9.87
N ASN A 303 -10.34 13.87 -10.69
CA ASN A 303 -10.15 14.28 -12.09
C ASN A 303 -9.85 15.78 -12.25
N GLN A 304 -9.73 16.52 -11.15
CA GLN A 304 -9.48 17.97 -11.14
C GLN A 304 -10.46 18.79 -12.00
N ASN A 305 -11.73 18.39 -12.02
CA ASN A 305 -12.74 18.93 -12.93
C ASN A 305 -14.08 19.23 -12.23
N CYS A 306 -14.01 19.83 -11.03
CA CYS A 306 -15.18 20.20 -10.21
C CYS A 306 -16.26 20.98 -10.98
N VAL A 307 -17.35 20.27 -11.30
CA VAL A 307 -18.55 20.86 -11.89
C VAL A 307 -19.50 21.29 -10.77
N SER A 308 -19.99 22.54 -10.84
CA SER A 308 -20.89 23.08 -9.81
C SER A 308 -22.17 22.25 -9.74
N SER A 309 -22.44 21.64 -8.60
CA SER A 309 -23.63 20.82 -8.35
C SER A 309 -24.62 21.47 -7.38
N GLY A 310 -24.24 22.60 -6.77
CA GLY A 310 -25.04 23.27 -5.76
C GLY A 310 -24.42 24.57 -5.28
N PRO A 311 -25.00 25.18 -4.23
CA PRO A 311 -24.58 26.49 -3.75
C PRO A 311 -23.22 26.44 -3.04
N ASN A 312 -22.39 27.45 -3.28
CA ASN A 312 -21.09 27.58 -2.63
C ASN A 312 -21.21 27.61 -1.10
N ARG A 313 -20.21 27.06 -0.41
CA ARG A 313 -20.13 26.98 1.05
C ARG A 313 -18.78 27.44 1.54
N ARG A 314 -18.67 27.89 2.79
CA ARG A 314 -17.37 28.23 3.38
C ARG A 314 -16.80 27.00 4.04
N MET A 315 -15.54 26.71 3.75
CA MET A 315 -14.74 25.76 4.50
C MET A 315 -14.35 26.39 5.84
N GLY A 316 -14.59 25.69 6.94
CA GLY A 316 -14.35 26.16 8.30
C GLY A 316 -15.25 27.33 8.73
N GLY A 317 -14.70 28.19 9.58
CA GLY A 317 -15.34 29.41 10.07
C GLY A 317 -16.00 29.28 11.45
N GLU A 318 -16.46 30.42 11.97
CA GLU A 318 -17.22 30.50 13.21
C GLU A 318 -18.29 31.61 13.08
N PRO A 319 -19.60 31.30 12.98
CA PRO A 319 -20.17 29.95 13.06
C PRO A 319 -19.82 29.09 11.84
N LEU A 320 -19.76 27.78 12.05
CA LEU A 320 -19.60 26.78 10.99
C LEU A 320 -20.79 26.78 10.03
N THR A 321 -20.58 26.42 8.77
CA THR A 321 -21.64 26.35 7.76
C THR A 321 -22.42 25.03 7.86
N THR A 322 -23.18 24.84 8.94
CA THR A 322 -23.82 23.55 9.29
C THR A 322 -24.86 23.03 8.29
N ALA A 323 -25.29 23.85 7.34
CA ALA A 323 -26.17 23.48 6.23
C ALA A 323 -25.42 22.95 4.98
N ALA A 324 -24.08 22.95 4.97
CA ALA A 324 -23.28 22.37 3.89
C ALA A 324 -23.43 20.85 3.88
N ARG A 325 -23.52 20.23 2.70
CA ARG A 325 -23.51 18.77 2.54
C ARG A 325 -22.81 18.42 1.22
N GLY A 326 -22.02 17.35 1.21
CA GLY A 326 -21.35 16.84 0.02
C GLY A 326 -19.89 17.28 -0.11
N VAL A 327 -19.34 17.18 -1.33
CA VAL A 327 -17.91 17.38 -1.62
C VAL A 327 -17.68 18.79 -2.18
N PHE A 328 -16.65 19.47 -1.69
CA PHE A 328 -16.34 20.83 -2.04
C PHE A 328 -14.87 21.01 -2.43
N TRP A 329 -14.63 21.89 -3.40
CA TRP A 329 -13.29 22.30 -3.82
C TRP A 329 -13.11 23.81 -3.68
N LEU A 330 -11.89 24.25 -3.37
CA LEU A 330 -11.52 25.66 -3.31
C LEU A 330 -10.02 25.86 -3.54
N PRO A 331 -9.60 26.96 -4.19
CA PRO A 331 -8.19 27.34 -4.22
C PRO A 331 -7.80 28.19 -3.00
N THR A 332 -6.55 28.07 -2.55
CA THR A 332 -5.97 28.92 -1.49
C THR A 332 -4.70 29.63 -1.99
N ASN A 333 -4.24 30.66 -1.26
CA ASN A 333 -2.89 31.19 -1.44
C ASN A 333 -1.84 30.24 -0.84
N GLY A 334 -0.58 30.41 -1.24
CA GLY A 334 0.52 29.64 -0.65
C GLY A 334 1.02 30.15 0.70
N ASN A 335 0.67 31.40 1.05
CA ASN A 335 1.04 32.05 2.31
C ASN A 335 -0.18 32.74 2.91
N ALA A 336 -0.17 32.96 4.22
CA ALA A 336 -1.22 33.69 4.92
C ALA A 336 -1.30 35.15 4.44
N PRO A 337 -2.49 35.74 4.23
CA PRO A 337 -3.79 35.10 4.35
C PRO A 337 -4.02 34.07 3.22
N PHE A 338 -4.30 32.82 3.60
CA PHE A 338 -4.57 31.70 2.71
C PHE A 338 -5.91 31.86 1.98
N ALA A 339 -6.87 32.51 2.63
CA ALA A 339 -8.18 32.81 2.08
C ALA A 339 -8.09 33.74 0.85
N ARG A 340 -8.82 33.39 -0.22
CA ARG A 340 -9.03 34.27 -1.38
C ARG A 340 -10.38 34.98 -1.27
N VAL A 341 -10.40 36.30 -1.49
CA VAL A 341 -11.55 37.18 -1.17
C VAL A 341 -12.51 37.40 -2.35
N HIS A 342 -12.16 37.02 -3.59
CA HIS A 342 -13.00 37.25 -4.78
C HIS A 342 -13.11 36.04 -5.73
N SER A 343 -14.36 35.77 -6.14
CA SER A 343 -14.88 34.85 -7.17
C SER A 343 -14.09 33.57 -7.45
N ILE A 344 -14.68 32.42 -7.10
CA ILE A 344 -14.38 31.14 -7.74
C ILE A 344 -14.56 31.36 -9.26
N PRO A 345 -13.51 31.22 -10.09
CA PRO A 345 -13.65 31.34 -11.53
C PRO A 345 -14.70 30.33 -12.05
N LEU A 346 -15.53 30.74 -13.01
CA LEU A 346 -16.60 29.89 -13.55
C LEU A 346 -16.05 28.57 -14.13
N ASP A 347 -14.79 28.59 -14.59
CA ASP A 347 -14.03 27.43 -15.01
C ASP A 347 -12.66 27.37 -14.28
N PRO A 348 -12.20 26.20 -13.79
CA PRO A 348 -10.85 26.07 -13.27
C PRO A 348 -9.86 26.46 -14.38
N PRO A 349 -8.87 27.33 -14.10
CA PRO A 349 -7.93 27.76 -15.12
C PRO A 349 -7.14 26.56 -15.66
N ARG A 350 -7.10 26.42 -16.99
CA ARG A 350 -6.06 25.62 -17.65
C ARG A 350 -4.69 26.11 -17.15
N PRO A 351 -3.72 25.21 -16.92
CA PRO A 351 -2.46 25.57 -16.28
C PRO A 351 -1.78 26.72 -17.05
N PRO A 352 -1.52 27.88 -16.40
CA PRO A 352 -0.73 28.94 -17.01
C PRO A 352 0.74 28.53 -17.03
N VAL A 353 1.43 28.86 -18.12
CA VAL A 353 2.89 28.94 -18.20
C VAL A 353 3.35 30.02 -17.22
N VAL A 354 4.02 29.64 -16.14
CA VAL A 354 4.60 30.60 -15.19
C VAL A 354 6.13 30.59 -15.31
N LEU A 355 6.65 31.69 -15.83
CA LEU A 355 8.04 32.11 -15.68
C LEU A 355 8.30 32.38 -14.18
N LYS A 356 9.34 31.76 -13.60
CA LYS A 356 9.72 31.95 -12.20
C LYS A 356 10.40 33.30 -11.96
N PRO A 357 10.14 33.97 -10.82
CA PRO A 357 11.08 34.92 -10.22
C PRO A 357 12.16 34.18 -9.41
N GLU A 358 13.34 34.81 -9.33
CA GLU A 358 14.56 34.32 -8.69
C GLU A 358 14.49 34.25 -7.15
N ASN A 359 15.14 33.19 -6.62
CA ASN A 359 15.87 33.05 -5.35
C ASN A 359 15.29 33.60 -4.03
N VAL A 360 14.63 32.71 -3.25
CA VAL A 360 14.68 32.68 -1.78
C VAL A 360 14.69 31.21 -1.30
N PRO A 361 15.66 30.73 -0.49
CA PRO A 361 15.70 29.35 -0.01
C PRO A 361 14.93 29.15 1.32
N SER A 362 14.09 28.11 1.41
CA SER A 362 13.55 27.57 2.68
C SER A 362 14.52 26.54 3.27
N LYS A 363 14.52 26.38 4.60
CA LYS A 363 15.58 25.74 5.40
C LYS A 363 15.19 24.40 6.07
N ASP A 364 14.06 23.79 5.70
CA ASP A 364 13.61 22.52 6.31
C ASP A 364 13.92 21.33 5.37
N PRO A 365 14.49 20.22 5.86
CA PRO A 365 14.80 19.03 5.05
C PRO A 365 13.51 18.29 4.65
N GLU A 366 13.38 17.89 3.38
CA GLU A 366 12.21 17.24 2.79
C GLU A 366 12.64 15.87 2.25
N TRP A 367 12.09 14.72 2.66
CA TRP A 367 12.68 13.41 2.33
C TRP A 367 11.89 12.62 1.26
N ALA A 368 12.59 11.94 0.33
CA ALA A 368 12.04 11.03 -0.69
C ALA A 368 12.70 9.64 -0.62
N LEU A 369 11.91 8.58 -0.83
CA LEU A 369 12.40 7.20 -0.94
C LEU A 369 12.76 6.91 -2.39
N VAL A 370 13.98 6.45 -2.63
CA VAL A 370 14.49 6.17 -3.97
C VAL A 370 15.20 4.81 -3.95
N PRO A 371 15.10 3.98 -5.00
CA PRO A 371 15.88 2.77 -5.20
C PRO A 371 17.19 3.07 -5.94
N ASP A 372 18.27 2.41 -5.55
CA ASP A 372 19.52 2.43 -6.29
C ASP A 372 19.52 1.53 -7.53
N ALA A 373 20.63 1.54 -8.26
CA ALA A 373 20.81 0.79 -9.50
C ALA A 373 20.68 -0.73 -9.33
N ASP A 374 20.85 -1.25 -8.12
CA ASP A 374 20.71 -2.66 -7.77
C ASP A 374 19.37 -2.97 -7.08
N GLY A 375 18.51 -1.96 -6.89
CA GLY A 375 17.21 -2.08 -6.27
C GLY A 375 17.26 -2.09 -4.75
N THR A 376 18.17 -1.35 -4.12
CA THR A 376 18.19 -1.09 -2.66
C THR A 376 17.68 0.31 -2.37
N PHE A 377 16.82 0.50 -1.36
CA PHE A 377 16.24 1.82 -1.08
C PHE A 377 17.14 2.70 -0.21
N HIS A 378 17.19 4.00 -0.54
CA HIS A 378 17.73 5.02 0.36
C HIS A 378 16.79 6.21 0.49
N LEU A 379 16.84 6.84 1.65
CA LEU A 379 16.06 8.02 1.99
C LEU A 379 16.86 9.28 1.70
N VAL A 380 16.29 10.21 0.94
CA VAL A 380 17.01 11.39 0.45
C VAL A 380 16.30 12.68 0.77
N ASP A 381 17.02 13.61 1.41
CA ASP A 381 16.58 14.99 1.56
C ASP A 381 16.61 15.73 0.22
N ILE A 382 15.43 16.04 -0.32
CA ILE A 382 15.17 16.75 -1.55
C ILE A 382 15.14 18.27 -1.42
N HIS A 383 15.31 18.79 -0.22
CA HIS A 383 15.54 20.20 0.07
C HIS A 383 16.99 20.53 0.42
N SER A 384 17.93 19.58 0.34
CA SER A 384 19.35 19.86 0.51
C SER A 384 19.82 20.88 -0.54
N VAL A 385 19.82 22.17 -0.17
CA VAL A 385 20.58 23.20 -0.88
C VAL A 385 22.03 22.97 -0.47
N PRO A 386 22.96 22.73 -1.41
CA PRO A 386 24.34 22.48 -1.05
C PRO A 386 24.89 23.73 -0.37
N VAL A 387 25.25 23.60 0.91
CA VAL A 387 26.19 24.50 1.56
C VAL A 387 27.40 23.65 1.97
N GLU A 388 28.22 23.35 0.94
CA GLU A 388 29.66 22.99 0.99
C GLU A 388 30.05 21.60 1.59
N PRO A 389 31.24 21.06 1.25
CA PRO A 389 31.78 20.71 -0.05
C PRO A 389 31.97 19.18 -0.09
N GLU A 390 30.95 18.43 -0.52
CA GLU A 390 31.23 17.07 -1.01
C GLU A 390 32.04 17.22 -2.31
N GLY A 391 33.12 16.47 -2.44
CA GLY A 391 34.18 16.66 -3.44
C GLY A 391 33.69 17.16 -4.80
N PHE A 392 34.38 18.18 -5.33
CA PHE A 392 34.07 18.86 -6.58
C PHE A 392 33.78 17.87 -7.73
N PHE A 393 32.52 17.52 -7.97
CA PHE A 393 32.13 16.67 -9.10
C PHE A 393 32.08 17.53 -10.36
N VAL A 394 33.17 17.51 -11.11
CA VAL A 394 33.22 17.99 -12.49
C VAL A 394 32.87 16.84 -13.41
N PRO A 395 31.74 16.88 -14.13
CA PRO A 395 31.38 15.80 -15.05
C PRO A 395 32.49 15.42 -16.04
N ASP A 396 33.23 16.40 -16.57
CA ASP A 396 34.31 16.17 -17.54
C ASP A 396 35.53 15.43 -16.99
N GLU A 397 35.78 15.54 -15.70
CA GLU A 397 36.93 14.93 -15.05
C GLU A 397 36.56 13.59 -14.41
N HIS A 398 35.29 13.43 -13.99
CA HIS A 398 34.85 12.34 -13.13
C HIS A 398 33.90 11.35 -13.79
N VAL A 399 33.32 11.66 -14.96
CA VAL A 399 32.60 10.66 -15.74
C VAL A 399 33.63 9.83 -16.50
N ILE A 400 33.65 8.52 -16.22
CA ILE A 400 34.61 7.59 -16.80
C ILE A 400 33.92 6.85 -17.95
N PHE A 401 34.51 6.93 -19.14
CA PHE A 401 34.05 6.21 -20.32
C PHE A 401 34.90 4.96 -20.53
N THR A 402 34.33 3.80 -20.22
CA THR A 402 35.09 2.55 -20.30
C THR A 402 34.64 1.72 -21.49
N LEU A 403 35.55 1.53 -22.45
CA LEU A 403 35.35 0.75 -23.66
C LEU A 403 35.56 -0.74 -23.42
N PHE A 404 34.61 -1.52 -23.92
CA PHE A 404 34.64 -2.96 -24.02
C PHE A 404 34.42 -3.38 -25.47
N THR A 405 35.24 -4.33 -25.93
CA THR A 405 35.08 -5.01 -27.21
C THR A 405 35.29 -6.51 -27.00
N ARG A 406 35.00 -7.34 -28.01
CA ARG A 406 35.19 -8.80 -27.89
C ARG A 406 36.63 -9.23 -27.61
N THR A 407 37.61 -8.38 -27.93
CA THR A 407 39.03 -8.69 -27.84
C THR A 407 39.73 -8.07 -26.62
N ILE A 408 39.18 -7.02 -26.01
CA ILE A 408 39.74 -6.34 -24.84
C ILE A 408 38.62 -5.99 -23.85
N SER A 409 38.81 -6.35 -22.58
CA SER A 409 37.77 -6.35 -21.56
C SER A 409 37.71 -5.12 -20.65
N ASN A 410 38.60 -4.12 -20.77
CA ASN A 410 38.45 -2.83 -20.07
C ASN A 410 39.50 -1.81 -20.52
N ARG A 411 39.12 -0.78 -21.29
CA ARG A 411 40.01 0.38 -21.54
C ARG A 411 39.25 1.69 -21.39
N VAL A 412 39.73 2.58 -20.52
CA VAL A 412 39.20 3.94 -20.39
C VAL A 412 39.59 4.76 -21.63
N ILE A 413 38.61 5.47 -22.18
CA ILE A 413 38.79 6.46 -23.25
C ILE A 413 38.54 7.83 -22.65
N GLU A 414 39.52 8.72 -22.77
CA GLU A 414 39.51 10.03 -22.14
C GLU A 414 38.92 11.08 -23.10
N LEU A 415 37.98 11.86 -22.59
CA LEU A 415 37.38 12.98 -23.33
C LEU A 415 38.48 13.98 -23.74
N ASN A 416 38.45 14.42 -25.00
CA ASN A 416 39.41 15.36 -25.59
C ASN A 416 40.87 14.88 -25.64
N ASN A 417 41.14 13.59 -25.43
CA ASN A 417 42.47 13.02 -25.56
C ASN A 417 42.52 11.97 -26.70
N PRO A 418 42.85 12.38 -27.95
CA PRO A 418 42.95 11.47 -29.08
C PRO A 418 43.90 10.29 -28.84
N ASP A 419 44.95 10.47 -28.03
CA ASP A 419 45.92 9.41 -27.73
C ASP A 419 45.29 8.26 -26.91
N SER A 420 44.21 8.53 -26.17
CA SER A 420 43.46 7.48 -25.47
C SER A 420 42.73 6.53 -26.45
N LEU A 421 42.39 7.02 -27.65
CA LEU A 421 41.84 6.23 -28.76
C LEU A 421 42.95 5.50 -29.53
N VAL A 422 44.12 6.12 -29.67
CA VAL A 422 45.28 5.52 -30.35
C VAL A 422 45.74 4.29 -29.57
N GLY A 423 45.69 3.11 -30.22
CA GLY A 423 46.02 1.84 -29.57
C GLY A 423 44.91 1.25 -28.70
N SER A 424 43.73 1.88 -28.64
CA SER A 424 42.51 1.23 -28.15
C SER A 424 41.94 0.24 -29.18
N SER A 425 40.99 -0.59 -28.77
CA SER A 425 40.25 -1.49 -29.67
C SER A 425 39.01 -0.83 -30.31
N PHE A 426 38.84 0.48 -30.15
CA PHE A 426 37.71 1.20 -30.74
C PHE A 426 37.75 1.13 -32.27
N ASN A 427 36.63 0.80 -32.90
CA ASN A 427 36.51 0.76 -34.37
C ASN A 427 35.29 1.56 -34.82
N ALA A 428 35.50 2.67 -35.54
CA ALA A 428 34.43 3.54 -36.03
C ALA A 428 33.44 2.86 -36.99
N ASN A 429 33.82 1.74 -37.61
CA ASN A 429 32.94 0.96 -38.47
C ASN A 429 32.03 -0.01 -37.70
N HIS A 430 32.27 -0.20 -36.39
CA HIS A 430 31.42 -1.01 -35.52
C HIS A 430 30.35 -0.13 -34.85
N PRO A 431 29.12 -0.63 -34.65
CA PRO A 431 28.10 0.13 -33.95
C PRO A 431 28.51 0.41 -32.49
N THR A 432 28.28 1.64 -32.04
CA THR A 432 28.63 2.07 -30.68
C THR A 432 27.40 2.07 -29.77
N ARG A 433 27.53 1.47 -28.58
CA ARG A 433 26.48 1.31 -27.57
C ARG A 433 26.94 1.93 -26.26
N PHE A 434 26.21 2.92 -25.77
CA PHE A 434 26.43 3.48 -24.45
C PHE A 434 25.45 2.87 -23.45
N VAL A 435 25.94 2.47 -22.27
CA VAL A 435 25.10 1.96 -21.17
C VAL A 435 25.33 2.81 -19.93
N ILE A 436 24.24 3.26 -19.31
CA ILE A 436 24.26 4.24 -18.22
C ILE A 436 23.45 3.70 -17.04
N HIS A 437 24.10 3.57 -15.89
CA HIS A 437 23.45 3.15 -14.64
C HIS A 437 22.65 4.28 -13.98
N GLY A 438 21.77 3.89 -13.05
CA GLY A 438 20.94 4.79 -12.24
C GLY A 438 21.64 5.38 -11.02
N TRP A 439 20.84 5.88 -10.08
CA TRP A 439 21.31 6.43 -8.80
C TRP A 439 21.95 5.36 -7.91
N ASN A 440 22.94 5.76 -7.11
CA ASN A 440 23.75 4.90 -6.23
C ASN A 440 24.26 3.61 -6.92
N GLY A 441 24.64 3.76 -8.19
CA GLY A 441 25.34 2.73 -8.96
C GLY A 441 26.70 3.24 -9.45
N ASP A 442 27.45 2.35 -10.06
CA ASP A 442 28.72 2.63 -10.73
C ASP A 442 28.87 1.82 -12.04
N GLY A 443 30.05 1.88 -12.67
CA GLY A 443 30.36 1.15 -13.90
C GLY A 443 30.25 -0.38 -13.80
N SER A 444 30.19 -0.94 -12.59
CA SER A 444 30.06 -2.37 -12.30
C SER A 444 28.64 -2.82 -11.95
N SER A 445 27.67 -1.90 -11.85
CA SER A 445 26.26 -2.21 -11.54
C SER A 445 25.66 -3.30 -12.45
N GLY A 446 24.67 -4.05 -11.93
CA GLY A 446 24.05 -5.18 -12.64
C GLY A 446 23.54 -4.86 -14.05
N ILE A 447 22.99 -3.66 -14.25
CA ILE A 447 22.61 -3.15 -15.58
C ILE A 447 23.76 -3.15 -16.59
N ASN A 448 24.91 -2.61 -16.20
CA ASN A 448 26.05 -2.40 -17.08
C ASN A 448 26.63 -3.74 -17.51
N ASN A 449 26.80 -4.67 -16.55
CA ASN A 449 27.31 -6.00 -16.82
C ASN A 449 26.35 -6.79 -17.73
N ASN A 450 25.06 -6.83 -17.36
CA ASN A 450 24.07 -7.63 -18.09
C ASN A 450 23.94 -7.16 -19.54
N ILE A 451 23.82 -5.85 -19.79
CA ILE A 451 23.63 -5.32 -21.16
C ILE A 451 24.92 -5.43 -21.97
N ARG A 452 26.09 -5.12 -21.37
CA ARG A 452 27.39 -5.25 -22.05
C ARG A 452 27.61 -6.67 -22.56
N GLU A 453 27.41 -7.65 -21.69
CA GLU A 453 27.64 -9.05 -22.02
C GLU A 453 26.78 -9.49 -23.21
N GLN A 454 25.51 -9.10 -23.25
CA GLN A 454 24.61 -9.44 -24.36
C GLN A 454 25.04 -8.79 -25.69
N TYR A 455 25.50 -7.54 -25.69
CA TYR A 455 26.06 -6.93 -26.89
C TYR A 455 27.34 -7.62 -27.37
N LEU A 456 28.29 -7.89 -26.47
CA LEU A 456 29.56 -8.54 -26.83
C LEU A 456 29.37 -10.00 -27.29
N GLN A 457 28.33 -10.68 -26.81
CA GLN A 457 27.93 -11.99 -27.32
C GLN A 457 27.30 -11.90 -28.71
N ARG A 458 26.52 -10.84 -28.98
CA ARG A 458 25.79 -10.65 -30.24
C ARG A 458 26.69 -10.35 -31.44
N GLY A 459 27.78 -9.61 -31.26
CA GLY A 459 28.64 -9.22 -32.38
C GLY A 459 29.77 -8.27 -32.02
N ASP A 460 30.37 -7.68 -33.05
CA ASP A 460 31.45 -6.71 -32.89
C ASP A 460 30.88 -5.31 -32.66
N PHE A 461 30.85 -4.89 -31.39
CA PHE A 461 30.38 -3.57 -30.95
C PHE A 461 31.48 -2.80 -30.22
N ASN A 462 31.38 -1.47 -30.23
CA ASN A 462 32.02 -0.64 -29.22
C ASN A 462 31.02 -0.46 -28.08
N VAL A 463 31.14 -1.22 -26.99
CA VAL A 463 30.28 -1.03 -25.81
C VAL A 463 31.01 -0.12 -24.83
N ILE A 464 30.45 1.05 -24.54
CA ILE A 464 31.04 2.03 -23.63
C ILE A 464 30.12 2.18 -22.42
N ILE A 465 30.63 1.81 -21.25
CA ILE A 465 29.95 2.08 -20.00
C ILE A 465 30.24 3.52 -19.60
N VAL A 466 29.17 4.26 -19.28
CA VAL A 466 29.23 5.63 -18.78
C VAL A 466 29.12 5.55 -17.26
N ASP A 467 30.28 5.47 -16.61
CA ASP A 467 30.38 5.44 -15.17
C ASP A 467 30.39 6.86 -14.62
N TRP A 468 29.29 7.24 -13.98
CA TRP A 468 29.18 8.51 -13.28
C TRP A 468 29.05 8.27 -11.77
N GLY A 469 29.58 7.15 -11.26
CA GLY A 469 29.44 6.69 -9.88
C GLY A 469 29.81 7.73 -8.84
N LEU A 470 30.83 8.56 -9.08
CA LEU A 470 31.15 9.68 -8.17
C LEU A 470 30.01 10.72 -8.09
N GLY A 471 29.29 10.91 -9.20
CA GLY A 471 28.11 11.75 -9.29
C GLY A 471 26.83 11.06 -8.79
N ALA A 472 26.72 9.74 -8.98
CA ALA A 472 25.54 8.91 -8.73
C ALA A 472 25.43 8.42 -7.29
N ASN A 473 26.56 8.13 -6.64
CA ASN A 473 26.67 7.71 -5.23
C ASN A 473 26.70 8.95 -4.32
N SER A 474 25.70 9.80 -4.46
CA SER A 474 25.44 10.92 -3.56
C SER A 474 23.96 10.91 -3.23
N ASN A 475 23.51 11.82 -2.38
CA ASN A 475 22.06 11.97 -2.17
C ASN A 475 21.34 12.15 -3.53
N TYR A 476 20.17 11.52 -3.69
CA TYR A 476 19.45 11.47 -4.96
C TYR A 476 19.23 12.83 -5.62
N VAL A 477 19.02 13.90 -4.85
CA VAL A 477 18.78 15.23 -5.44
C VAL A 477 20.04 15.83 -6.02
N THR A 478 21.16 15.64 -5.34
CA THR A 478 22.48 16.00 -5.87
C THR A 478 22.76 15.20 -7.14
N SER A 479 22.53 13.89 -7.12
CA SER A 479 22.70 13.04 -8.30
C SER A 479 21.74 13.41 -9.45
N ARG A 480 20.46 13.67 -9.15
CA ARG A 480 19.44 14.17 -10.10
C ARG A 480 19.84 15.50 -10.71
N ASN A 481 20.38 16.42 -9.91
CA ASN A 481 20.84 17.72 -10.41
C ASN A 481 22.12 17.62 -11.26
N ARG A 482 22.90 16.53 -11.12
CA ARG A 482 24.06 16.25 -11.97
C ARG A 482 23.69 15.61 -13.31
N VAL A 483 22.50 15.04 -13.46
CA VAL A 483 22.04 14.31 -14.66
C VAL A 483 22.23 15.11 -15.95
N ASP A 484 21.88 16.41 -15.96
CA ASP A 484 22.07 17.28 -17.13
C ASP A 484 23.56 17.43 -17.48
N GLY A 485 24.39 17.76 -16.48
CA GLY A 485 25.84 17.90 -16.66
C GLY A 485 26.51 16.63 -17.19
N VAL A 486 26.14 15.47 -16.64
CA VAL A 486 26.63 14.17 -17.13
C VAL A 486 26.16 13.91 -18.58
N GLY A 487 24.90 14.23 -18.90
CA GLY A 487 24.37 14.12 -20.25
C GLY A 487 25.11 15.01 -21.26
N GLN A 488 25.45 16.24 -20.87
CA GLN A 488 26.25 17.16 -21.70
C GLN A 488 27.69 16.67 -21.90
N THR A 489 28.31 16.09 -20.88
CA THR A 489 29.64 15.48 -20.99
C THR A 489 29.62 14.26 -21.92
N LEU A 490 28.62 13.39 -21.78
CA LEU A 490 28.41 12.27 -22.72
C LEU A 490 28.18 12.76 -24.16
N ALA A 491 27.39 13.81 -24.36
CA ALA A 491 27.19 14.39 -25.68
C ALA A 491 28.50 14.88 -26.32
N ARG A 492 29.35 15.56 -25.54
CA ARG A 492 30.67 16.01 -25.99
C ARG A 492 31.62 14.85 -26.27
N PHE A 493 31.55 13.80 -25.47
CA PHE A 493 32.30 12.58 -25.71
C PHE A 493 31.89 11.89 -27.02
N ILE A 494 30.58 11.81 -27.32
CA ILE A 494 30.08 11.29 -28.60
C ILE A 494 30.58 12.14 -29.78
N VAL A 495 30.51 13.47 -29.64
CA VAL A 495 31.02 14.42 -30.66
C VAL A 495 32.52 14.23 -30.87
N PHE A 496 33.30 14.09 -29.80
CA PHE A 496 34.73 13.82 -29.83
C PHE A 496 35.04 12.51 -30.59
N LEU A 497 34.37 11.40 -30.25
CA LEU A 497 34.52 10.13 -30.96
C LEU A 497 34.22 10.27 -32.46
N SER A 498 33.11 10.94 -32.80
CA SER A 498 32.71 11.15 -34.20
C SER A 498 33.76 11.96 -34.97
N GLN A 499 34.26 13.05 -34.39
CA GLN A 499 35.26 13.92 -35.03
C GLN A 499 36.64 13.26 -35.18
N GLN A 500 37.08 12.47 -34.19
CA GLN A 500 38.40 11.85 -34.22
C GLN A 500 38.46 10.57 -35.07
N THR A 501 37.35 9.84 -35.15
CA THR A 501 37.34 8.49 -35.75
C THR A 501 36.47 8.37 -37.00
N GLY A 502 35.58 9.35 -37.25
CA GLY A 502 34.57 9.27 -38.30
C GLY A 502 33.33 8.45 -37.91
N MET A 503 33.13 8.11 -36.63
CA MET A 503 31.96 7.38 -36.15
C MET A 503 30.66 8.10 -36.54
N ASP A 504 29.76 7.36 -37.21
CA ASP A 504 28.43 7.85 -37.58
C ASP A 504 27.47 7.83 -36.38
N THR A 505 27.02 9.00 -35.94
CA THR A 505 26.10 9.17 -34.81
C THR A 505 24.71 8.57 -35.04
N SER A 506 24.31 8.37 -36.30
CA SER A 506 23.04 7.72 -36.64
C SER A 506 23.00 6.21 -36.29
N THR A 507 24.18 5.62 -36.05
CA THR A 507 24.36 4.22 -35.64
C THR A 507 24.55 4.04 -34.12
N VAL A 508 24.65 5.15 -33.38
CA VAL A 508 24.82 5.15 -31.92
C VAL A 508 23.49 4.80 -31.23
N THR A 509 23.56 3.94 -30.22
CA THR A 509 22.45 3.69 -29.29
C THR A 509 22.89 4.02 -27.87
N ILE A 510 22.05 4.73 -27.11
CA ILE A 510 22.27 5.03 -25.70
C ILE A 510 21.18 4.35 -24.89
N VAL A 511 21.57 3.53 -23.92
CA VAL A 511 20.67 2.79 -23.03
C VAL A 511 20.87 3.29 -21.60
N GLY A 512 19.81 3.74 -20.95
CA GLY A 512 19.90 4.24 -19.58
C GLY A 512 18.76 3.76 -18.72
N HIS A 513 19.03 3.47 -17.45
CA HIS A 513 18.03 3.06 -16.45
C HIS A 513 17.85 4.09 -15.34
N SER A 514 16.62 4.25 -14.84
CA SER A 514 16.34 5.19 -13.76
C SER A 514 16.84 6.60 -14.11
N LEU A 515 17.71 7.23 -13.30
CA LEU A 515 18.37 8.51 -13.64
C LEU A 515 19.19 8.45 -14.94
N GLY A 516 19.81 7.31 -15.23
CA GLY A 516 20.58 7.08 -16.46
C GLY A 516 19.74 7.22 -17.74
N ALA A 517 18.44 6.91 -17.67
CA ALA A 517 17.52 7.12 -18.80
C ALA A 517 17.39 8.61 -19.15
N HIS A 518 17.40 9.48 -18.14
CA HIS A 518 17.38 10.93 -18.34
C HIS A 518 18.74 11.46 -18.82
N ILE A 519 19.86 10.93 -18.31
CA ILE A 519 21.21 11.23 -18.83
C ILE A 519 21.27 10.93 -20.34
N ALA A 520 20.72 9.80 -20.77
CA ALA A 520 20.63 9.45 -22.19
C ALA A 520 19.84 10.48 -23.01
N GLY A 521 18.69 10.92 -22.48
CA GLY A 521 17.88 11.99 -23.08
C GLY A 521 18.64 13.31 -23.20
N PHE A 522 19.33 13.75 -22.13
CA PHE A 522 20.17 14.95 -22.17
C PHE A 522 21.33 14.82 -23.16
N ALA A 523 21.97 13.65 -23.27
CA ALA A 523 23.00 13.44 -24.27
C ALA A 523 22.45 13.60 -25.69
N GLY A 524 21.30 13.01 -25.99
CA GLY A 524 20.61 13.16 -27.28
C GLY A 524 20.31 14.62 -27.64
N LYS A 525 19.76 15.39 -26.69
CA LYS A 525 19.49 16.84 -26.84
C LYS A 525 20.75 17.67 -27.10
N ASN A 526 21.91 17.22 -26.64
CA ASN A 526 23.15 18.01 -26.71
C ASN A 526 24.12 17.55 -27.81
N SER A 527 23.83 16.45 -28.54
CA SER A 527 24.72 15.91 -29.58
C SER A 527 24.56 16.52 -30.99
N HIS A 528 23.79 17.59 -31.15
CA HIS A 528 23.41 18.17 -32.46
C HIS A 528 24.57 18.57 -33.40
N GLY A 529 25.79 18.76 -32.90
CA GLY A 529 26.95 19.16 -33.70
C GLY A 529 27.51 18.11 -34.67
N THR A 530 27.06 16.86 -34.61
CA THR A 530 27.59 15.73 -35.43
C THR A 530 26.50 14.85 -36.07
N GLY A 531 25.26 15.34 -36.10
CA GLY A 531 24.07 14.56 -36.47
C GLY A 531 23.22 14.17 -35.26
N ARG A 532 22.03 13.59 -35.50
CA ARG A 532 21.16 13.08 -34.43
C ARG A 532 21.57 11.66 -34.04
N ILE A 533 21.56 11.38 -32.73
CA ILE A 533 21.72 10.04 -32.18
C ILE A 533 20.74 9.07 -32.82
N GLY A 534 21.22 7.87 -33.15
CA GLY A 534 20.42 6.81 -33.76
C GLY A 534 19.23 6.37 -32.91
N VAL A 535 19.49 5.86 -31.71
CA VAL A 535 18.46 5.32 -30.80
C VAL A 535 18.75 5.72 -29.34
N ILE A 536 17.71 6.03 -28.57
CA ILE A 536 17.78 6.05 -27.11
C ILE A 536 16.78 5.03 -26.56
N VAL A 537 17.21 4.22 -25.58
CA VAL A 537 16.34 3.30 -24.84
C VAL A 537 16.33 3.70 -23.37
N GLY A 538 15.17 4.16 -22.89
CA GLY A 538 14.91 4.47 -21.48
C GLY A 538 14.33 3.26 -20.76
N LEU A 539 15.06 2.74 -19.79
CA LEU A 539 14.67 1.59 -18.98
C LEU A 539 14.12 2.10 -17.64
N ASP A 540 12.81 2.05 -17.49
CA ASP A 540 12.07 2.48 -16.30
C ASP A 540 12.59 3.82 -15.76
N ALA A 541 12.53 4.85 -16.61
CA ALA A 541 13.11 6.17 -16.32
C ALA A 541 12.58 6.73 -15.00
N ALA A 542 13.41 7.37 -14.19
CA ALA A 542 13.02 7.74 -12.83
C ALA A 542 11.84 8.75 -12.80
N PHE A 543 10.81 8.47 -12.00
CA PHE A 543 9.70 9.38 -11.77
C PHE A 543 10.03 10.55 -10.81
N PRO A 544 10.67 10.32 -9.63
CA PRO A 544 10.83 11.37 -8.64
C PRO A 544 11.62 12.57 -9.17
N LEU A 545 11.11 13.79 -8.94
CA LEU A 545 11.74 15.06 -9.36
C LEU A 545 11.89 15.25 -10.88
N PHE A 546 11.19 14.45 -11.69
CA PHE A 546 10.98 14.67 -13.12
C PHE A 546 9.51 14.96 -13.40
N SER A 547 9.22 15.83 -14.36
CA SER A 547 7.86 16.30 -14.63
C SER A 547 7.47 16.08 -16.08
N LEU A 548 6.24 15.62 -16.30
CA LEU A 548 5.70 15.40 -17.64
C LEU A 548 5.66 16.72 -18.43
N ASP A 549 5.41 17.85 -17.76
CA ASP A 549 5.30 19.16 -18.39
C ASP A 549 6.67 19.78 -18.75
N ARG A 550 7.78 19.11 -18.42
CA ARG A 550 9.14 19.61 -18.67
C ARG A 550 9.95 18.65 -19.54
N PRO A 551 9.60 18.48 -20.82
CA PRO A 551 10.31 17.56 -21.72
C PRO A 551 11.80 17.91 -21.91
N GLY A 552 12.18 19.17 -21.69
CA GLY A 552 13.59 19.61 -21.69
C GLY A 552 14.42 19.10 -20.51
N GLU A 553 13.79 18.69 -19.40
CA GLU A 553 14.49 18.27 -18.17
C GLU A 553 14.49 16.74 -17.94
N ARG A 554 14.00 15.95 -18.91
CA ARG A 554 13.86 14.49 -18.81
C ARG A 554 14.04 13.83 -20.17
N LEU A 555 13.92 12.49 -20.22
CA LEU A 555 13.84 11.74 -21.48
C LEU A 555 12.56 12.13 -22.24
N HIS A 556 12.67 12.33 -23.55
CA HIS A 556 11.58 12.69 -24.44
C HIS A 556 11.73 12.05 -25.82
N ASP A 557 10.62 11.84 -26.54
CA ASP A 557 10.59 11.19 -27.86
C ASP A 557 11.48 11.90 -28.91
N SER A 558 11.66 13.20 -28.78
CA SER A 558 12.47 14.03 -29.67
C SER A 558 13.98 13.93 -29.47
N ASP A 559 14.47 13.17 -28.48
CA ASP A 559 15.87 13.21 -28.07
C ASP A 559 16.81 12.45 -29.04
N ALA A 560 16.28 11.59 -29.89
CA ALA A 560 17.03 10.85 -30.91
C ALA A 560 16.22 10.73 -32.22
N ASN A 561 16.75 9.99 -33.20
CA ASN A 561 15.97 9.59 -34.38
C ASN A 561 14.87 8.56 -34.03
N TYR A 562 15.05 7.81 -32.94
CA TYR A 562 14.06 6.92 -32.37
C TYR A 562 14.29 6.79 -30.86
N VAL A 563 13.25 6.99 -30.06
CA VAL A 563 13.30 6.80 -28.60
C VAL A 563 12.34 5.71 -28.17
N GLU A 564 12.85 4.72 -27.49
CA GLU A 564 12.07 3.64 -26.89
C GLU A 564 12.07 3.78 -25.37
N SER A 565 10.93 3.54 -24.74
CA SER A 565 10.81 3.50 -23.28
C SER A 565 10.18 2.19 -22.83
N ILE A 566 10.79 1.54 -21.84
CA ILE A 566 10.32 0.29 -21.25
C ILE A 566 9.95 0.57 -19.80
N HIS A 567 8.68 0.42 -19.47
CA HIS A 567 8.11 0.76 -18.17
C HIS A 567 7.75 -0.51 -17.42
N THR A 568 8.40 -0.76 -16.30
CA THR A 568 8.20 -1.98 -15.51
C THR A 568 7.75 -1.71 -14.08
N ASN A 569 7.97 -0.49 -13.56
CA ASN A 569 7.44 -0.01 -12.28
C ASN A 569 6.84 1.42 -12.38
N ALA A 570 6.02 1.63 -13.40
CA ALA A 570 5.33 2.87 -13.72
C ALA A 570 4.47 3.42 -12.57
N GLY A 571 4.73 4.65 -12.15
CA GLY A 571 3.94 5.39 -11.16
C GLY A 571 4.34 5.17 -9.71
N LEU A 572 5.44 4.45 -9.48
CA LEU A 572 6.08 4.31 -8.17
C LEU A 572 7.53 4.79 -8.24
N LEU A 573 8.41 4.04 -8.87
CA LEU A 573 9.82 4.42 -9.08
C LEU A 573 10.08 4.87 -10.51
N GLY A 574 9.45 4.19 -11.47
CA GLY A 574 9.47 4.52 -12.89
C GLY A 574 8.41 5.54 -13.28
N PHE A 575 8.72 6.36 -14.27
CA PHE A 575 7.84 7.38 -14.83
C PHE A 575 6.57 6.71 -15.39
N ASP A 576 5.39 7.24 -15.07
CA ASP A 576 4.14 6.55 -15.39
C ASP A 576 3.68 6.74 -16.84
N HIS A 577 3.87 7.94 -17.39
CA HIS A 577 3.42 8.29 -18.74
C HIS A 577 4.39 7.85 -19.85
N PRO A 578 3.92 7.70 -21.10
CA PRO A 578 4.76 7.42 -22.27
C PRO A 578 5.86 8.48 -22.45
N LEU A 579 7.10 8.03 -22.69
CA LEU A 579 8.29 8.91 -22.79
C LEU A 579 9.03 8.84 -24.14
N GLY A 580 8.66 7.93 -25.03
CA GLY A 580 9.36 7.70 -26.30
C GLY A 580 8.42 7.66 -27.51
N ASP A 581 9.01 7.56 -28.70
CA ASP A 581 8.31 7.23 -29.94
C ASP A 581 7.47 5.95 -29.76
N ALA A 582 8.04 4.96 -29.08
CA ALA A 582 7.35 3.77 -28.58
C ALA A 582 7.53 3.62 -27.07
N SER A 583 6.45 3.33 -26.36
CA SER A 583 6.45 3.04 -24.93
C SER A 583 5.86 1.66 -24.67
N PHE A 584 6.68 0.78 -24.13
CA PHE A 584 6.35 -0.61 -23.82
C PHE A 584 6.07 -0.78 -22.34
N TYR A 585 4.98 -1.47 -22.03
CA TYR A 585 4.55 -1.76 -20.67
C TYR A 585 4.43 -3.29 -20.48
N PRO A 586 5.55 -4.00 -20.25
CA PRO A 586 5.54 -5.42 -19.89
C PRO A 586 4.59 -5.66 -18.72
N ASN A 587 3.64 -6.57 -18.91
CA ASN A 587 2.64 -6.94 -17.90
C ASN A 587 1.90 -5.71 -17.34
N PHE A 588 1.57 -4.76 -18.23
CA PHE A 588 0.97 -3.45 -17.93
C PHE A 588 1.87 -2.47 -17.15
N GLY A 589 3.14 -2.83 -16.97
CA GLY A 589 4.24 -1.94 -16.64
C GLY A 589 4.31 -1.48 -15.18
N ARG A 590 3.58 -2.14 -14.28
CA ARG A 590 3.63 -1.86 -12.83
C ARG A 590 4.20 -3.01 -12.02
N SER A 591 3.71 -4.22 -12.26
CA SER A 591 4.11 -5.43 -11.55
C SER A 591 4.58 -6.48 -12.55
N GLN A 592 5.64 -7.19 -12.21
CA GLN A 592 6.29 -8.13 -13.14
C GLN A 592 6.22 -9.57 -12.63
N PRO A 593 5.91 -10.56 -13.50
CA PRO A 593 5.97 -11.98 -13.16
C PRO A 593 7.33 -12.38 -12.58
N GLY A 594 7.30 -13.21 -11.54
CA GLY A 594 8.52 -13.63 -10.83
C GLY A 594 9.06 -12.62 -9.80
N CYS A 595 8.41 -11.47 -9.61
CA CYS A 595 8.78 -10.51 -8.57
C CYS A 595 8.08 -10.69 -7.22
N GLY A 596 7.14 -11.62 -7.10
CA GLY A 596 6.43 -11.87 -5.84
C GLY A 596 5.71 -10.60 -5.33
N ILE A 597 5.83 -10.33 -4.02
CA ILE A 597 5.27 -9.13 -3.38
C ILE A 597 6.31 -8.00 -3.44
N ASP A 598 6.12 -7.06 -4.35
CA ASP A 598 7.07 -5.99 -4.65
C ASP A 598 6.48 -4.60 -4.31
N ILE A 599 6.19 -4.38 -3.02
CA ILE A 599 5.45 -3.19 -2.52
C ILE A 599 6.19 -1.89 -2.84
N ALA A 600 7.50 -1.94 -2.76
CA ALA A 600 8.33 -0.77 -2.94
C ALA A 600 8.85 -0.67 -4.40
N GLY A 601 8.65 -1.72 -5.21
CA GLY A 601 8.80 -1.69 -6.66
C GLY A 601 10.18 -2.05 -7.20
N ASN A 602 11.12 -2.49 -6.35
CA ASN A 602 12.51 -2.74 -6.75
C ASN A 602 12.63 -3.83 -7.80
N CYS A 603 12.00 -4.97 -7.56
CA CYS A 603 12.13 -6.08 -8.50
C CYS A 603 11.57 -5.68 -9.85
N ALA A 604 10.39 -5.07 -9.87
CA ALA A 604 9.76 -4.54 -11.05
C ALA A 604 10.61 -3.43 -11.70
N HIS A 605 11.26 -2.55 -10.94
CA HIS A 605 12.12 -1.49 -11.46
C HIS A 605 13.37 -2.04 -12.16
N SER A 606 13.99 -3.10 -11.59
CA SER A 606 15.15 -3.78 -12.16
C SER A 606 14.78 -4.65 -13.38
N ARG A 607 13.54 -5.11 -13.51
CA ARG A 607 13.11 -5.95 -14.65
C ARG A 607 13.29 -5.26 -16.00
N ALA A 608 13.22 -3.93 -16.09
CA ALA A 608 13.45 -3.22 -17.35
C ALA A 608 14.81 -3.53 -17.97
N HIS A 609 15.89 -3.51 -17.18
CA HIS A 609 17.23 -3.79 -17.72
C HIS A 609 17.45 -5.28 -17.97
N GLN A 610 16.79 -6.18 -17.23
CA GLN A 610 16.84 -7.62 -17.48
C GLN A 610 16.11 -7.99 -18.77
N PHE A 611 14.92 -7.43 -19.00
CA PHE A 611 14.16 -7.64 -20.23
C PHE A 611 14.89 -7.07 -21.45
N PHE A 612 15.46 -5.87 -21.32
CA PHE A 612 16.23 -5.28 -22.41
C PHE A 612 17.49 -6.08 -22.72
N ALA A 613 18.26 -6.52 -21.71
CA ALA A 613 19.44 -7.36 -21.94
C ALA A 613 19.07 -8.63 -22.70
N GLU A 614 18.04 -9.37 -22.27
CA GLU A 614 17.58 -10.56 -22.96
C GLU A 614 17.07 -10.27 -24.38
N SER A 615 16.46 -9.09 -24.60
CA SER A 615 15.95 -8.70 -25.92
C SER A 615 17.02 -8.63 -27.00
N ILE A 616 18.30 -8.39 -26.64
CA ILE A 616 19.42 -8.23 -27.58
C ILE A 616 19.75 -9.55 -28.29
N THR A 617 19.71 -10.68 -27.57
CA THR A 617 20.18 -11.98 -28.06
C THR A 617 19.06 -12.99 -28.29
N THR A 618 17.88 -12.78 -27.69
CA THR A 618 16.75 -13.70 -27.82
C THR A 618 16.35 -13.94 -29.28
N THR A 619 16.08 -15.21 -29.61
CA THR A 619 15.51 -15.62 -30.90
C THR A 619 13.98 -15.66 -30.88
N ARG A 620 13.37 -15.64 -29.69
CA ARG A 620 11.91 -15.62 -29.50
C ARG A 620 11.35 -14.20 -29.68
N GLY A 621 12.03 -13.21 -29.11
CA GLY A 621 11.62 -11.81 -29.13
C GLY A 621 10.55 -11.46 -28.08
N PHE A 622 10.61 -10.23 -27.56
CA PHE A 622 9.60 -9.65 -26.69
C PHE A 622 8.48 -9.03 -27.54
N TRP A 623 7.64 -9.87 -28.12
CA TRP A 623 6.52 -9.40 -28.94
C TRP A 623 5.50 -8.64 -28.08
N ALA A 624 5.04 -7.50 -28.60
CA ALA A 624 4.19 -6.54 -27.93
C ALA A 624 3.09 -6.05 -28.86
N ARG A 625 1.90 -5.88 -28.29
CA ARG A 625 0.68 -5.48 -28.98
C ARG A 625 0.46 -4.00 -28.80
N GLN A 626 0.16 -3.32 -29.90
CA GLN A 626 -0.17 -1.91 -29.86
C GLN A 626 -1.55 -1.70 -29.23
N CYS A 627 -1.59 -0.92 -28.16
CA CYS A 627 -2.82 -0.49 -27.49
C CYS A 627 -3.33 0.81 -28.11
N ARG A 628 -4.61 1.14 -27.91
CA ARG A 628 -5.19 2.37 -28.49
C ARG A 628 -4.56 3.64 -27.92
N ASN A 629 -4.26 3.62 -26.62
CA ASN A 629 -3.68 4.72 -25.87
C ASN A 629 -3.19 4.22 -24.52
N TYR A 630 -2.57 5.11 -23.75
CA TYR A 630 -2.09 4.82 -22.40
C TYR A 630 -3.21 4.41 -21.41
N ASN A 631 -4.45 4.88 -21.57
CA ASN A 631 -5.54 4.47 -20.68
C ASN A 631 -5.88 2.98 -20.83
N ASP A 632 -5.65 2.36 -21.98
CA ASP A 632 -5.82 0.91 -22.15
C ASP A 632 -4.80 0.12 -21.31
N ILE A 633 -3.60 0.69 -21.06
CA ILE A 633 -2.61 0.12 -20.12
C ILE A 633 -3.11 0.26 -18.69
N VAL A 634 -3.54 1.47 -18.30
CA VAL A 634 -4.01 1.76 -16.93
C VAL A 634 -5.24 0.92 -16.54
N ASN A 635 -6.11 0.62 -17.51
CA ASN A 635 -7.31 -0.19 -17.30
C ASN A 635 -7.10 -1.70 -17.54
N GLU A 636 -5.86 -2.14 -17.78
CA GLU A 636 -5.49 -3.53 -18.07
C GLU A 636 -6.32 -4.18 -19.20
N ASN A 637 -6.72 -3.37 -20.18
CA ASN A 637 -7.65 -3.75 -21.24
C ASN A 637 -7.09 -3.31 -22.61
N CYS A 638 -5.85 -3.73 -22.89
CA CYS A 638 -5.21 -3.48 -24.18
C CYS A 638 -5.92 -4.23 -25.31
N GLN A 639 -6.74 -3.51 -26.06
CA GLN A 639 -7.37 -4.02 -27.27
C GLN A 639 -6.46 -3.72 -28.48
N ALA A 640 -6.32 -4.70 -29.37
CA ALA A 640 -5.46 -4.57 -30.55
C ALA A 640 -5.88 -3.38 -31.41
N ALA A 641 -4.99 -2.39 -31.52
CA ALA A 641 -5.26 -1.12 -32.20
C ALA A 641 -4.37 -0.86 -33.42
N GLY A 642 -3.37 -1.72 -33.65
CA GLY A 642 -2.41 -1.54 -34.72
C GLY A 642 -1.45 -2.73 -34.85
N VAL A 643 -0.20 -2.46 -35.25
CA VAL A 643 0.74 -3.50 -35.67
C VAL A 643 1.55 -3.99 -34.47
N ASP A 644 1.49 -5.29 -34.20
CA ASP A 644 2.33 -5.94 -33.19
C ASP A 644 3.81 -5.80 -33.58
N THR A 645 4.66 -5.50 -32.60
CA THR A 645 6.10 -5.25 -32.78
C THR A 645 6.89 -5.95 -31.69
N VAL A 646 8.22 -5.94 -31.77
CA VAL A 646 9.09 -6.39 -30.69
C VAL A 646 9.57 -5.21 -29.84
N MET A 647 9.59 -5.39 -28.53
CA MET A 647 10.26 -4.52 -27.56
C MET A 647 11.77 -4.82 -27.55
N GLY A 648 12.59 -3.78 -27.51
CA GLY A 648 14.05 -3.88 -27.47
C GLY A 648 14.66 -4.43 -28.76
N GLY A 649 15.72 -5.22 -28.60
CA GLY A 649 16.44 -5.87 -29.68
C GLY A 649 17.62 -5.08 -30.25
N GLU A 650 18.46 -5.81 -31.01
CA GLU A 650 19.61 -5.28 -31.73
C GLU A 650 19.61 -5.76 -33.20
N PRO A 651 19.27 -4.88 -34.17
CA PRO A 651 18.89 -3.48 -34.00
C PRO A 651 17.45 -3.30 -33.46
N SER A 652 17.18 -2.21 -32.75
CA SER A 652 15.82 -1.88 -32.27
C SER A 652 14.84 -1.61 -33.43
N ASN A 653 13.55 -1.91 -33.24
CA ASN A 653 12.54 -1.67 -34.27
C ASN A 653 12.12 -0.19 -34.36
N LYS A 654 12.88 0.58 -35.14
CA LYS A 654 12.67 2.03 -35.35
C LYS A 654 11.34 2.41 -36.00
N ASN A 655 10.52 1.46 -36.44
CA ASN A 655 9.19 1.72 -37.00
C ASN A 655 8.07 1.68 -35.95
N ALA A 656 8.33 1.18 -34.74
CA ALA A 656 7.32 1.13 -33.68
C ALA A 656 6.93 2.54 -33.25
N ARG A 657 5.63 2.82 -33.12
CA ARG A 657 5.11 4.10 -32.64
C ARG A 657 3.90 3.88 -31.73
N GLY A 658 3.81 4.61 -30.62
CA GLY A 658 2.69 4.56 -29.68
C GLY A 658 2.93 3.68 -28.45
N VAL A 659 1.84 3.21 -27.83
CA VAL A 659 1.87 2.51 -26.55
C VAL A 659 1.64 1.01 -26.77
N PHE A 660 2.45 0.18 -26.14
CA PHE A 660 2.47 -1.26 -26.35
C PHE A 660 2.39 -2.03 -25.03
N TRP A 661 1.71 -3.16 -25.06
CA TRP A 661 1.64 -4.12 -23.97
C TRP A 661 2.22 -5.46 -24.42
N LEU A 662 2.88 -6.17 -23.51
CA LEU A 662 3.41 -7.51 -23.74
C LEU A 662 3.37 -8.34 -22.47
N ARG A 663 3.51 -9.66 -22.63
CA ARG A 663 3.65 -10.62 -21.53
C ARG A 663 5.08 -11.12 -21.44
N THR A 664 5.49 -11.51 -20.23
CA THR A 664 6.80 -12.12 -19.99
C THR A 664 6.65 -13.36 -19.10
N ASN A 665 7.64 -14.27 -19.14
CA ASN A 665 7.76 -15.32 -18.14
C ASN A 665 8.16 -14.76 -16.76
N ASN A 666 8.01 -15.58 -15.73
CA ASN A 666 8.49 -15.28 -14.38
C ASN A 666 10.04 -15.31 -14.28
N ASN A 667 10.68 -16.22 -15.02
CA ASN A 667 12.12 -16.48 -15.04
C ASN A 667 12.68 -16.34 -16.46
N SER A 668 14.00 -16.11 -16.57
CA SER A 668 14.68 -16.07 -17.87
C SER A 668 14.71 -17.48 -18.50
N PRO A 669 14.47 -17.64 -19.82
CA PRO A 669 14.15 -16.58 -20.78
C PRO A 669 12.75 -15.99 -20.55
N PHE A 670 12.71 -14.68 -20.30
CA PHE A 670 11.51 -13.90 -20.08
C PHE A 670 10.69 -13.71 -21.36
N ALA A 671 11.36 -13.71 -22.53
CA ALA A 671 10.76 -13.58 -23.83
C ALA A 671 9.91 -14.80 -24.19
N VAL A 672 8.61 -14.58 -24.39
CA VAL A 672 7.66 -15.64 -24.71
C VAL A 672 7.54 -15.92 -26.21
N GLY A 673 7.90 -14.97 -27.08
CA GLY A 673 7.77 -15.11 -28.54
C GLY A 673 6.40 -14.73 -29.10
N GLN A 674 6.27 -14.74 -30.44
CA GLN A 674 5.10 -14.21 -31.15
C GLN A 674 3.85 -15.08 -31.01
N GLU A 675 4.02 -16.40 -30.96
CA GLU A 675 2.90 -17.36 -31.00
C GLU A 675 2.05 -17.30 -29.72
N LEU A 676 2.60 -16.80 -28.61
CA LEU A 676 1.94 -16.67 -27.31
C LEU A 676 1.28 -15.29 -27.08
N MET A 677 1.23 -14.44 -28.11
CA MET A 677 0.50 -13.17 -28.15
C MET A 677 -1.00 -13.34 -28.45
N ALA A 678 -1.42 -14.54 -28.85
CA ALA A 678 -2.82 -14.88 -29.07
C ALA A 678 -3.54 -15.10 -27.72
N PRO A 679 -4.78 -14.61 -27.55
CA PRO A 679 -5.56 -14.96 -26.37
C PRO A 679 -5.79 -16.48 -26.33
N GLY A 680 -5.21 -17.16 -25.33
CA GLY A 680 -5.54 -18.55 -25.01
C GLY A 680 -4.48 -19.63 -25.33
N LEU A 681 -3.19 -19.32 -25.46
CA LEU A 681 -2.14 -20.35 -25.52
C LEU A 681 -1.28 -20.38 -24.22
N PRO A 682 -1.14 -21.55 -23.56
CA PRO A 682 -0.24 -21.73 -22.42
C PRO A 682 1.22 -21.96 -22.87
N LEU A 683 2.17 -21.59 -22.02
CA LEU A 683 3.60 -21.78 -22.21
C LEU A 683 4.00 -23.26 -21.99
N GLU A 684 4.80 -23.83 -22.89
CA GLU A 684 5.45 -25.13 -22.70
C GLU A 684 6.63 -25.03 -21.71
N GLU A 685 6.65 -25.93 -20.72
CA GLU A 685 7.79 -26.16 -19.84
C GLU A 685 8.86 -27.00 -20.57
N GLY A 686 10.08 -26.46 -20.68
CA GLY A 686 11.25 -27.21 -21.17
C GLY A 686 11.81 -28.18 -20.12
N PRO A 687 12.53 -29.24 -20.53
CA PRO A 687 12.72 -30.46 -19.74
C PRO A 687 13.72 -30.25 -18.60
N GLY A 688 13.41 -30.90 -17.47
CA GLY A 688 14.18 -30.78 -16.24
C GLY A 688 15.56 -31.41 -16.28
N GLU A 689 16.39 -30.97 -15.33
CA GLU A 689 17.19 -31.86 -14.49
C GLU A 689 17.63 -31.13 -13.22
N GLU A 690 17.55 -31.87 -12.12
CA GLU A 690 18.09 -31.68 -10.77
C GLU A 690 19.18 -30.61 -10.60
N PHE A 691 18.83 -29.48 -9.99
CA PHE A 691 19.61 -28.87 -8.92
C PHE A 691 18.64 -28.03 -8.09
N MET A 692 18.26 -28.52 -6.91
CA MET A 692 17.62 -27.68 -5.90
C MET A 692 18.71 -26.89 -5.18
N PRO A 693 18.85 -25.56 -5.37
CA PRO A 693 19.26 -24.74 -4.26
C PRO A 693 18.04 -24.60 -3.35
N VAL A 694 18.17 -25.07 -2.12
CA VAL A 694 17.30 -24.67 -1.02
C VAL A 694 17.37 -23.14 -0.97
N ILE A 695 16.33 -22.46 -1.47
CA ILE A 695 16.14 -21.04 -1.21
C ILE A 695 15.45 -20.97 0.15
N ASP A 696 16.22 -20.52 1.14
CA ASP A 696 15.70 -20.06 2.43
C ASP A 696 14.81 -18.83 2.17
N ASN A 697 13.53 -19.09 1.89
CA ASN A 697 12.50 -18.08 1.66
C ASN A 697 11.75 -17.82 2.96
N LYS A 698 12.22 -16.87 3.76
CA LYS A 698 11.41 -16.20 4.80
C LYS A 698 11.84 -14.71 4.80
N GLU A 699 11.03 -13.71 5.14
CA GLU A 699 10.30 -13.65 6.39
C GLU A 699 9.07 -12.68 6.43
N TRP A 700 8.35 -12.31 5.36
CA TRP A 700 7.12 -11.48 5.52
C TRP A 700 5.95 -11.84 4.57
N ALA A 701 4.72 -11.87 5.10
CA ALA A 701 3.49 -12.17 4.36
C ALA A 701 2.36 -11.15 4.66
N MET A 702 1.66 -10.69 3.62
CA MET A 702 0.47 -9.86 3.75
C MET A 702 -0.76 -10.77 3.81
N VAL A 703 -1.55 -10.65 4.88
CA VAL A 703 -2.65 -11.56 5.15
C VAL A 703 -3.93 -10.78 5.47
N PRO A 704 -5.11 -11.18 4.96
CA PRO A 704 -6.39 -10.57 5.29
C PRO A 704 -6.99 -11.26 6.51
N ASP A 705 -7.64 -10.48 7.36
CA ASP A 705 -8.58 -11.03 8.31
C ASP A 705 -9.87 -11.53 7.64
N THR A 706 -10.76 -12.12 8.43
CA THR A 706 -12.05 -12.67 8.00
C THR A 706 -13.01 -11.66 7.41
N GLU A 707 -12.75 -10.38 7.66
CA GLU A 707 -13.53 -9.28 7.11
C GLU A 707 -12.87 -8.70 5.84
N GLY A 708 -11.71 -9.23 5.43
CA GLY A 708 -10.96 -8.74 4.29
C GLY A 708 -10.06 -7.53 4.60
N LYS A 709 -9.75 -7.26 5.87
CA LYS A 709 -8.82 -6.18 6.27
C LYS A 709 -7.40 -6.73 6.40
N PHE A 710 -6.42 -6.02 5.84
CA PHE A 710 -5.04 -6.50 5.69
C PHE A 710 -4.16 -6.21 6.89
N HIS A 711 -3.21 -7.11 7.09
CA HIS A 711 -2.20 -7.06 8.12
C HIS A 711 -0.90 -7.67 7.55
N ILE A 712 0.24 -7.15 7.95
CA ILE A 712 1.57 -7.59 7.48
C ILE A 712 2.24 -8.38 8.61
N VAL A 713 2.80 -9.55 8.29
CA VAL A 713 3.17 -10.57 9.29
C VAL A 713 4.60 -11.06 9.02
N ASN A 714 5.49 -10.99 10.02
CA ASN A 714 6.84 -11.57 9.95
C ASN A 714 6.79 -13.09 10.11
N VAL A 715 7.12 -13.85 9.08
CA VAL A 715 7.06 -15.32 9.00
C VAL A 715 8.10 -16.02 9.89
N GLN A 716 9.25 -15.41 10.17
CA GLN A 716 10.30 -16.06 10.94
C GLN A 716 10.41 -15.56 12.38
N GLU A 717 10.22 -14.27 12.63
CA GLU A 717 10.29 -13.69 13.97
C GLU A 717 9.20 -14.26 14.89
N ALA A 718 8.05 -14.65 14.33
CA ALA A 718 6.98 -15.33 15.05
C ALA A 718 7.23 -16.84 15.33
N LEU A 719 8.31 -17.43 14.84
CA LEU A 719 8.75 -18.77 15.26
C LEU A 719 9.52 -18.73 16.58
N ASN A 720 10.01 -17.56 17.01
CA ASN A 720 11.03 -17.46 18.05
C ASN A 720 10.66 -16.68 19.33
N GLN A 721 9.45 -16.15 19.51
CA GLN A 721 9.12 -15.46 20.77
C GLN A 721 7.74 -15.79 21.36
N GLU A 722 7.78 -16.20 22.63
CA GLU A 722 6.67 -16.35 23.57
C GLU A 722 6.23 -14.99 24.14
N ALA A 723 4.91 -14.84 24.28
CA ALA A 723 4.14 -14.01 25.22
C ALA A 723 3.04 -13.14 24.58
N GLU A 724 2.15 -13.79 23.82
CA GLU A 724 0.75 -13.33 23.72
C GLU A 724 -0.08 -13.91 24.89
N ASN A 725 -1.25 -13.34 25.18
CA ASN A 725 -2.21 -13.91 26.12
C ASN A 725 -2.38 -15.42 25.88
N PHE A 726 -2.35 -16.22 26.95
CA PHE A 726 -2.46 -17.68 26.89
C PHE A 726 -3.83 -18.08 26.32
N TYR A 727 -3.91 -18.33 25.01
CA TYR A 727 -5.09 -18.92 24.39
C TYR A 727 -5.15 -20.39 24.79
N ASN A 728 -6.18 -20.74 25.54
CA ASN A 728 -6.49 -22.12 25.88
C ASN A 728 -7.72 -22.57 25.09
N PRO A 729 -7.56 -23.38 24.04
CA PRO A 729 -8.71 -23.82 23.23
C PRO A 729 -9.74 -24.62 24.05
N GLU A 730 -9.35 -25.20 25.20
CA GLU A 730 -10.27 -25.91 26.10
C GLU A 730 -11.30 -24.99 26.77
N THR A 731 -10.95 -23.73 27.04
CA THR A 731 -11.79 -22.79 27.80
C THR A 731 -12.26 -21.59 26.99
N ASP A 732 -11.51 -21.20 25.96
CA ASP A 732 -11.68 -19.89 25.32
C ASP A 732 -12.52 -19.95 24.04
N ILE A 733 -12.88 -21.15 23.58
CA ILE A 733 -13.80 -21.34 22.46
C ILE A 733 -15.24 -21.25 22.97
N VAL A 734 -16.03 -20.37 22.37
CA VAL A 734 -17.46 -20.20 22.67
C VAL A 734 -18.30 -20.85 21.57
N TYR A 735 -19.22 -21.73 21.96
CA TYR A 735 -20.15 -22.41 21.06
C TYR A 735 -21.54 -21.79 21.17
N LEU A 736 -21.98 -21.09 20.12
CA LEU A 736 -23.29 -20.42 20.08
C LEU A 736 -24.26 -21.21 19.21
N LEU A 737 -25.32 -21.74 19.80
CA LEU A 737 -26.38 -22.45 19.09
C LEU A 737 -27.46 -21.50 18.60
N PHE A 738 -27.77 -21.58 17.32
CA PHE A 738 -28.92 -20.95 16.67
C PHE A 738 -29.85 -22.01 16.07
N THR A 739 -31.15 -21.79 16.24
CA THR A 739 -32.23 -22.60 15.66
C THR A 739 -33.34 -21.69 15.17
N ALA A 740 -34.37 -22.24 14.51
CA ALA A 740 -35.56 -21.48 14.13
C ALA A 740 -36.25 -20.77 15.32
N SER A 741 -36.08 -21.30 16.54
CA SER A 741 -36.62 -20.73 17.78
C SER A 741 -35.79 -19.58 18.35
N ASN A 742 -34.53 -19.43 17.92
CA ASN A 742 -33.61 -18.36 18.35
C ASN A 742 -32.67 -17.93 17.21
N PRO A 743 -33.22 -17.38 16.11
CA PRO A 743 -32.43 -17.17 14.89
C PRO A 743 -31.44 -16.01 14.98
N THR A 744 -31.63 -15.09 15.91
CA THR A 744 -30.80 -13.87 16.09
C THR A 744 -29.91 -13.93 17.31
N ASN A 745 -30.38 -14.52 18.41
CA ASN A 745 -29.66 -14.59 19.68
C ASN A 745 -29.22 -16.03 19.96
N GLY A 746 -27.91 -16.28 19.85
CA GLY A 746 -27.34 -17.61 20.06
C GLY A 746 -27.37 -18.01 21.54
N GLN A 747 -27.67 -19.28 21.82
CA GLN A 747 -27.55 -19.86 23.15
C GLN A 747 -26.16 -20.45 23.33
N THR A 748 -25.43 -20.01 24.36
CA THR A 748 -24.12 -20.59 24.68
C THR A 748 -24.30 -22.02 25.16
N VAL A 749 -23.64 -22.96 24.49
CA VAL A 749 -23.54 -24.37 24.91
C VAL A 749 -22.15 -24.63 25.46
N ILE A 750 -22.10 -25.04 26.72
CA ILE A 750 -20.85 -25.39 27.39
C ILE A 750 -20.50 -26.84 27.01
N ARG A 751 -19.35 -27.02 26.36
CA ARG A 751 -18.80 -28.34 25.98
C ARG A 751 -18.71 -29.24 27.21
N ASN A 752 -19.04 -30.52 27.04
CA ASN A 752 -19.06 -31.54 28.11
C ASN A 752 -20.05 -31.27 29.25
N ASN A 753 -20.98 -30.34 29.09
CA ASN A 753 -22.05 -30.08 30.07
C ASN A 753 -23.41 -30.47 29.47
N ALA A 754 -23.87 -31.68 29.76
CA ALA A 754 -25.15 -32.20 29.25
C ALA A 754 -26.36 -31.34 29.69
N ALA A 755 -26.30 -30.72 30.88
CA ALA A 755 -27.36 -29.83 31.34
C ALA A 755 -27.42 -28.53 30.51
N SER A 756 -26.27 -27.97 30.13
CA SER A 756 -26.21 -26.81 29.23
C SER A 756 -26.77 -27.12 27.84
N LEU A 757 -26.48 -28.31 27.30
CA LEU A 757 -27.05 -28.76 26.02
C LEU A 757 -28.56 -29.00 26.11
N ALA A 758 -29.03 -29.67 27.17
CA ALA A 758 -30.46 -29.94 27.39
C ALA A 758 -31.29 -28.68 27.67
N ALA A 759 -30.68 -27.63 28.24
CA ALA A 759 -31.31 -26.33 28.46
C ALA A 759 -31.33 -25.44 27.20
N SER A 760 -30.63 -25.85 26.13
CA SER A 760 -30.62 -25.15 24.85
C SER A 760 -31.73 -25.65 23.92
N ASN A 761 -31.90 -25.00 22.78
CA ASN A 761 -32.85 -25.39 21.73
C ASN A 761 -32.34 -26.54 20.86
N PHE A 762 -31.25 -27.22 21.25
CA PHE A 762 -30.65 -28.29 20.48
C PHE A 762 -31.63 -29.45 20.28
N ASN A 763 -31.78 -29.91 19.03
CA ASN A 763 -32.61 -31.06 18.71
C ASN A 763 -31.81 -32.11 17.91
N PRO A 764 -31.55 -33.31 18.46
CA PRO A 764 -30.77 -34.34 17.78
C PRO A 764 -31.40 -34.89 16.49
N SER A 765 -32.71 -34.68 16.26
CA SER A 765 -33.36 -35.07 15.01
C SER A 765 -33.11 -34.09 13.86
N HIS A 766 -32.58 -32.89 14.14
CA HIS A 766 -32.26 -31.89 13.13
C HIS A 766 -30.80 -32.04 12.65
N PRO A 767 -30.51 -31.82 11.35
CA PRO A 767 -29.13 -31.77 10.87
C PRO A 767 -28.34 -30.65 11.55
N THR A 768 -27.05 -30.91 11.80
CA THR A 768 -26.17 -29.96 12.51
C THR A 768 -25.18 -29.34 11.52
N ARG A 769 -25.04 -28.02 11.56
CA ARG A 769 -24.08 -27.24 10.78
C ARG A 769 -23.20 -26.45 11.73
N ILE A 770 -21.88 -26.62 11.62
CA ILE A 770 -20.90 -25.95 12.47
C ILE A 770 -20.13 -24.95 11.61
N LEU A 771 -20.18 -23.67 11.97
CA LEU A 771 -19.61 -22.56 11.20
C LEU A 771 -18.40 -21.99 11.94
N ILE A 772 -17.28 -21.84 11.23
CA ILE A 772 -16.00 -21.43 11.79
C ILE A 772 -15.41 -20.27 11.00
N HIS A 773 -15.20 -19.13 11.66
CA HIS A 773 -14.53 -17.98 11.06
C HIS A 773 -13.00 -18.20 11.01
N GLY A 774 -12.30 -17.48 10.14
CA GLY A 774 -10.84 -17.42 10.08
C GLY A 774 -10.20 -16.34 10.95
N TRP A 775 -9.05 -15.82 10.48
CA TRP A 775 -8.21 -14.88 11.21
C TRP A 775 -8.88 -13.53 11.53
N ASN A 776 -8.66 -12.99 12.72
CA ASN A 776 -9.22 -11.73 13.23
C ASN A 776 -10.76 -11.60 13.10
N GLY A 777 -11.44 -12.75 13.08
CA GLY A 777 -12.90 -12.87 13.16
C GLY A 777 -13.41 -13.21 14.55
N ASN A 778 -14.73 -13.19 14.68
CA ASN A 778 -15.48 -13.61 15.88
C ASN A 778 -16.82 -14.24 15.46
N ALA A 779 -17.70 -14.54 16.43
CA ALA A 779 -19.03 -15.09 16.18
C ALA A 779 -19.85 -14.34 15.11
N ASN A 780 -19.67 -13.03 15.00
CA ASN A 780 -20.44 -12.16 14.12
C ASN A 780 -19.80 -11.96 12.73
N ALA A 781 -18.67 -12.62 12.44
CA ALA A 781 -18.03 -12.55 11.13
C ALA A 781 -19.02 -12.87 9.99
N ALA A 782 -18.85 -12.23 8.83
CA ALA A 782 -19.72 -12.41 7.67
C ALA A 782 -19.80 -13.88 7.21
N SER A 783 -18.68 -14.63 7.32
CA SER A 783 -18.61 -16.06 7.06
C SER A 783 -19.58 -16.89 7.90
N ASN A 784 -19.80 -16.50 9.16
CA ASN A 784 -20.75 -17.15 10.05
C ASN A 784 -22.17 -16.63 9.84
N THR A 785 -22.36 -15.31 9.82
CA THR A 785 -23.70 -14.70 9.82
C THR A 785 -24.46 -14.94 8.53
N LEU A 786 -23.81 -14.84 7.36
CA LEU A 786 -24.46 -15.09 6.06
C LEU A 786 -24.90 -16.55 5.94
N VAL A 787 -24.02 -17.49 6.27
CA VAL A 787 -24.27 -18.92 6.15
C VAL A 787 -25.28 -19.40 7.18
N ARG A 788 -25.21 -18.92 8.43
CA ARG A 788 -26.21 -19.18 9.47
C ARG A 788 -27.60 -18.76 9.00
N ASN A 789 -27.74 -17.53 8.54
CA ASN A 789 -29.03 -16.99 8.11
C ASN A 789 -29.61 -17.81 6.95
N ALA A 790 -28.76 -18.24 6.00
CA ALA A 790 -29.19 -19.09 4.90
C ALA A 790 -29.73 -20.45 5.37
N TYR A 791 -29.07 -21.14 6.30
CA TYR A 791 -29.58 -22.40 6.86
C TYR A 791 -30.88 -22.22 7.65
N LEU A 792 -30.97 -21.19 8.49
CA LEU A 792 -32.18 -20.92 9.28
C LEU A 792 -33.38 -20.52 8.40
N GLN A 793 -33.13 -19.93 7.23
CA GLN A 793 -34.17 -19.69 6.23
C GLN A 793 -34.60 -20.97 5.51
N ARG A 794 -33.68 -21.92 5.30
CA ARG A 794 -33.91 -23.16 4.55
C ARG A 794 -34.82 -24.14 5.29
N GLY A 795 -34.67 -24.26 6.61
CA GLY A 795 -35.41 -25.22 7.41
C GLY A 795 -34.92 -25.37 8.84
N ASN A 796 -35.27 -26.50 9.46
CA ASN A 796 -34.93 -26.80 10.85
C ASN A 796 -33.52 -27.40 10.97
N PHE A 797 -32.56 -26.58 11.40
CA PHE A 797 -31.16 -26.98 11.63
C PHE A 797 -30.72 -26.64 13.05
N ASN A 798 -29.75 -27.38 13.57
CA ASN A 798 -28.89 -26.92 14.66
C ASN A 798 -27.69 -26.19 14.02
N VAL A 799 -27.65 -24.86 14.10
CA VAL A 799 -26.50 -24.10 13.57
C VAL A 799 -25.63 -23.64 14.73
N PHE A 800 -24.46 -24.26 14.88
CA PHE A 800 -23.45 -23.82 15.85
C PHE A 800 -22.48 -22.86 15.17
N VAL A 801 -22.30 -21.69 15.75
CA VAL A 801 -21.18 -20.80 15.44
C VAL A 801 -20.08 -21.05 16.47
N VAL A 802 -18.89 -21.39 15.99
CA VAL A 802 -17.68 -21.54 16.80
C VAL A 802 -16.96 -20.20 16.82
N ASP A 803 -16.97 -19.53 17.96
CA ASP A 803 -16.20 -18.32 18.20
C ASP A 803 -14.90 -18.68 18.90
N TRP A 804 -13.81 -18.69 18.13
CA TRP A 804 -12.46 -18.83 18.65
C TRP A 804 -11.72 -17.48 18.60
N GLY A 805 -12.46 -16.36 18.64
CA GLY A 805 -11.92 -15.00 18.58
C GLY A 805 -10.79 -14.73 19.58
N ALA A 806 -10.82 -15.36 20.75
CA ALA A 806 -9.71 -15.30 21.71
C ALA A 806 -8.37 -15.81 21.14
N GLY A 807 -8.42 -16.78 20.23
CA GLY A 807 -7.25 -17.30 19.50
C GLY A 807 -7.04 -16.65 18.12
N ALA A 808 -8.11 -16.16 17.49
CA ALA A 808 -8.10 -15.64 16.12
C ALA A 808 -7.87 -14.12 16.01
N GLN A 809 -8.35 -13.31 16.96
CA GLN A 809 -8.26 -11.84 16.99
C GLN A 809 -6.91 -11.35 17.53
N THR A 810 -5.84 -11.90 16.97
CA THR A 810 -4.47 -11.40 17.13
C THR A 810 -4.04 -10.74 15.83
N ILE A 811 -3.24 -9.69 15.91
CA ILE A 811 -2.60 -9.09 14.73
C ILE A 811 -1.43 -9.94 14.21
N ASN A 812 -1.00 -10.94 14.98
CA ASN A 812 -0.03 -11.95 14.55
C ASN A 812 -0.75 -13.14 13.89
N TYR A 813 -0.77 -13.16 12.56
CA TYR A 813 -1.37 -14.25 11.81
C TYR A 813 -0.72 -15.61 12.09
N ILE A 814 0.58 -15.67 12.36
CA ILE A 814 1.29 -16.93 12.67
C ILE A 814 0.80 -17.50 13.98
N THR A 815 0.60 -16.64 14.99
CA THR A 815 0.01 -17.09 16.25
C THR A 815 -1.38 -17.66 16.03
N ALA A 816 -2.25 -16.98 15.28
CA ALA A 816 -3.57 -17.51 14.94
C ALA A 816 -3.49 -18.81 14.13
N ARG A 817 -2.56 -18.91 13.17
CA ARG A 817 -2.29 -20.10 12.36
C ARG A 817 -1.81 -21.27 13.23
N ASN A 818 -0.91 -21.04 14.17
CA ASN A 818 -0.39 -22.08 15.07
C ASN A 818 -1.47 -22.60 16.04
N ARG A 819 -2.48 -21.78 16.34
CA ARG A 819 -3.64 -22.17 17.14
C ARG A 819 -4.65 -23.03 16.37
N VAL A 820 -4.63 -23.04 15.02
CA VAL A 820 -5.62 -23.75 14.18
C VAL A 820 -5.75 -25.23 14.52
N GLY A 821 -4.63 -25.96 14.64
CA GLY A 821 -4.64 -27.39 14.96
C GLY A 821 -5.28 -27.69 16.32
N PRO A 822 -4.77 -27.11 17.42
CA PRO A 822 -5.39 -27.23 18.75
C PRO A 822 -6.87 -26.82 18.78
N THR A 823 -7.24 -25.69 18.15
CA THR A 823 -8.64 -25.25 18.05
C THR A 823 -9.51 -26.31 17.36
N GLY A 824 -9.05 -26.85 16.23
CA GLY A 824 -9.79 -27.88 15.48
C GLY A 824 -9.98 -29.16 16.28
N THR A 825 -8.98 -29.57 17.05
CA THR A 825 -9.09 -30.72 17.97
C THR A 825 -10.16 -30.50 19.03
N ILE A 826 -10.22 -29.31 19.63
CA ILE A 826 -11.26 -29.03 20.64
C ILE A 826 -12.66 -28.94 20.02
N VAL A 827 -12.79 -28.41 18.81
CA VAL A 827 -14.05 -28.44 18.05
C VAL A 827 -14.48 -29.88 17.74
N GLY A 828 -13.54 -30.76 17.36
CA GLY A 828 -13.81 -32.20 17.19
C GLY A 828 -14.32 -32.85 18.49
N ASN A 829 -13.72 -32.53 19.63
CA ASN A 829 -14.19 -33.00 20.95
C ASN A 829 -15.60 -32.51 21.28
N PHE A 830 -15.94 -31.26 20.90
CA PHE A 830 -17.31 -30.76 21.03
C PHE A 830 -18.29 -31.55 20.15
N ILE A 831 -17.90 -31.96 18.94
CA ILE A 831 -18.73 -32.81 18.08
C ILE A 831 -18.93 -34.20 18.71
N HIS A 832 -17.89 -34.80 19.30
CA HIS A 832 -18.05 -36.04 20.09
C HIS A 832 -19.06 -35.86 21.23
N PHE A 833 -19.03 -34.73 21.94
CA PHE A 833 -20.02 -34.40 22.98
C PHE A 833 -21.45 -34.30 22.42
N LEU A 834 -21.65 -33.63 21.27
CA LEU A 834 -22.98 -33.54 20.62
C LEU A 834 -23.51 -34.93 20.21
N VAL A 835 -22.65 -35.81 19.71
CA VAL A 835 -23.04 -37.18 19.32
C VAL A 835 -23.34 -38.04 20.55
N ASN A 836 -22.41 -38.10 21.50
CA ASN A 836 -22.48 -39.05 22.62
C ASN A 836 -23.48 -38.62 23.69
N SER A 837 -23.55 -37.32 24.01
CA SER A 837 -24.41 -36.79 25.07
C SER A 837 -25.68 -36.14 24.52
N GLY A 838 -25.61 -35.57 23.31
CA GLY A 838 -26.76 -34.92 22.66
C GLY A 838 -27.60 -35.87 21.80
N GLY A 839 -27.05 -37.01 21.37
CA GLY A 839 -27.72 -37.92 20.44
C GLY A 839 -27.68 -37.46 18.98
N ALA A 840 -26.81 -36.51 18.62
CA ALA A 840 -26.66 -36.04 17.24
C ALA A 840 -26.23 -37.21 16.32
N ASN A 841 -26.84 -37.32 15.14
CA ASN A 841 -26.37 -38.27 14.13
C ASN A 841 -25.14 -37.69 13.41
N ARG A 842 -23.97 -38.34 13.59
CA ARG A 842 -22.70 -37.92 12.99
C ARG A 842 -22.75 -37.81 11.46
N ALA A 843 -23.52 -38.67 10.80
CA ALA A 843 -23.71 -38.65 9.36
C ALA A 843 -24.54 -37.45 8.85
N HIS A 844 -25.07 -36.61 9.75
CA HIS A 844 -25.79 -35.37 9.43
C HIS A 844 -25.06 -34.10 9.94
N ILE A 845 -23.79 -34.22 10.33
CA ILE A 845 -22.96 -33.10 10.80
C ILE A 845 -22.03 -32.63 9.68
N SER A 846 -22.13 -31.36 9.32
CA SER A 846 -21.20 -30.70 8.40
C SER A 846 -20.47 -29.55 9.10
N VAL A 847 -19.17 -29.43 8.83
CA VAL A 847 -18.32 -28.36 9.37
C VAL A 847 -17.86 -27.46 8.22
N ILE A 848 -18.13 -26.17 8.34
CA ILE A 848 -17.90 -25.18 7.29
C ILE A 848 -16.98 -24.10 7.85
N GLY A 849 -15.87 -23.85 7.17
CA GLY A 849 -14.87 -22.89 7.62
C GLY A 849 -14.39 -21.96 6.51
N HIS A 850 -14.09 -20.71 6.85
CA HIS A 850 -13.52 -19.71 5.94
C HIS A 850 -12.07 -19.35 6.31
N SER A 851 -11.17 -19.17 5.35
CA SER A 851 -9.78 -18.77 5.62
C SER A 851 -9.11 -19.75 6.59
N LEU A 852 -8.47 -19.30 7.69
CA LEU A 852 -7.95 -20.18 8.76
C LEU A 852 -9.02 -21.14 9.33
N GLY A 853 -10.28 -20.72 9.36
CA GLY A 853 -11.40 -21.52 9.84
C GLY A 853 -11.65 -22.75 8.97
N ALA A 854 -11.30 -22.73 7.68
CA ALA A 854 -11.36 -23.91 6.81
C ALA A 854 -10.40 -25.01 7.29
N HIS A 855 -9.21 -24.61 7.76
CA HIS A 855 -8.26 -25.55 8.35
C HIS A 855 -8.70 -26.04 9.72
N VAL A 856 -9.29 -25.17 10.56
CA VAL A 856 -9.92 -25.60 11.83
C VAL A 856 -11.01 -26.65 11.57
N ALA A 857 -11.82 -26.45 10.53
CA ALA A 857 -12.83 -27.43 10.11
C ALA A 857 -12.22 -28.77 9.67
N GLY A 858 -11.11 -28.73 8.91
CA GLY A 858 -10.35 -29.92 8.53
C GLY A 858 -9.80 -30.68 9.74
N PHE A 859 -9.17 -29.99 10.70
CA PHE A 859 -8.68 -30.60 11.94
C PHE A 859 -9.81 -31.16 12.81
N ALA A 860 -10.97 -30.50 12.88
CA ALA A 860 -12.15 -31.06 13.53
C ALA A 860 -12.59 -32.37 12.85
N GLY A 861 -12.60 -32.42 11.52
CA GLY A 861 -12.85 -33.61 10.73
C GLY A 861 -11.87 -34.76 10.99
N LYS A 862 -10.56 -34.47 11.06
CA LYS A 862 -9.50 -35.46 11.39
C LYS A 862 -9.72 -36.16 12.74
N ASN A 863 -10.43 -35.54 13.69
CA ASN A 863 -10.79 -36.15 14.98
C ASN A 863 -11.95 -37.17 14.88
N HIS A 864 -12.46 -37.39 13.67
CA HIS A 864 -13.50 -38.33 13.32
C HIS A 864 -13.03 -39.21 12.14
N PRO A 865 -12.00 -40.04 12.31
CA PRO A 865 -11.50 -40.90 11.23
C PRO A 865 -12.49 -42.03 10.88
N PRO A 866 -12.31 -42.69 9.72
CA PRO A 866 -13.08 -43.88 9.35
C PRO A 866 -13.09 -44.94 10.47
N PRO A 867 -14.22 -45.64 10.70
CA PRO A 867 -15.50 -45.58 9.98
C PRO A 867 -16.46 -44.48 10.50
N ASN A 868 -16.05 -43.65 11.45
CA ASN A 868 -16.90 -42.71 12.17
C ASN A 868 -16.76 -41.27 11.64
N GLN A 869 -16.72 -41.09 10.32
CA GLN A 869 -16.52 -39.79 9.70
C GLN A 869 -17.71 -38.85 9.87
N LEU A 870 -17.43 -37.54 9.82
CA LEU A 870 -18.44 -36.50 9.65
C LEU A 870 -19.05 -36.59 8.25
N ALA A 871 -20.26 -36.03 8.08
CA ALA A 871 -20.94 -36.02 6.79
C ALA A 871 -20.12 -35.25 5.74
N SER A 872 -19.69 -34.03 6.10
CA SER A 872 -18.84 -33.24 5.22
C SER A 872 -18.01 -32.17 5.94
N VAL A 873 -16.92 -31.78 5.28
CA VAL A 873 -16.15 -30.56 5.58
C VAL A 873 -16.19 -29.65 4.36
N VAL A 874 -16.44 -28.36 4.55
CA VAL A 874 -16.46 -27.36 3.48
C VAL A 874 -15.47 -26.24 3.78
N GLY A 875 -14.49 -26.06 2.91
CA GLY A 875 -13.53 -24.97 2.96
C GLY A 875 -13.88 -23.83 2.01
N LEU A 876 -14.19 -22.67 2.58
CA LEU A 876 -14.47 -21.43 1.88
C LEU A 876 -13.19 -20.60 1.82
N ASP A 877 -12.56 -20.57 0.65
CA ASP A 877 -11.25 -19.96 0.39
C ASP A 877 -10.21 -20.28 1.48
N PRO A 878 -9.80 -21.56 1.61
CA PRO A 878 -8.87 -21.98 2.65
C PRO A 878 -7.56 -21.20 2.57
N ALA A 879 -7.07 -20.69 3.70
CA ALA A 879 -5.94 -19.75 3.70
C ALA A 879 -4.63 -20.40 3.25
N TRP A 880 -3.97 -19.84 2.24
CA TRP A 880 -2.67 -20.35 1.76
C TRP A 880 -1.47 -20.03 2.67
N PRO A 881 -1.33 -18.80 3.19
CA PRO A 881 -0.09 -18.41 3.87
C PRO A 881 0.22 -19.35 5.03
N LEU A 882 1.44 -19.88 5.02
CA LEU A 882 2.03 -20.74 6.06
C LEU A 882 1.41 -22.13 6.20
N PHE A 883 0.67 -22.63 5.22
CA PHE A 883 0.28 -24.02 5.17
C PHE A 883 1.00 -24.70 4.01
N ASP A 884 1.58 -25.87 4.28
CA ASP A 884 2.23 -26.65 3.24
C ASP A 884 1.15 -27.33 2.37
N ALA A 885 1.16 -27.00 1.08
CA ALA A 885 0.27 -27.60 0.10
C ALA A 885 0.47 -29.12 -0.01
N ASN A 886 1.67 -29.61 0.24
CA ASN A 886 2.03 -31.02 0.07
C ASN A 886 1.80 -31.85 1.34
N ASP A 887 1.61 -31.22 2.50
CA ASP A 887 1.37 -31.92 3.76
C ASP A 887 -0.11 -31.86 4.19
N PRO A 888 -0.92 -32.90 3.93
CA PRO A 888 -2.33 -32.93 4.32
C PRO A 888 -2.57 -33.02 5.84
N THR A 889 -1.53 -33.30 6.63
CA THR A 889 -1.66 -33.45 8.09
C THR A 889 -1.80 -32.12 8.81
N VAL A 890 -1.25 -31.04 8.24
CA VAL A 890 -1.21 -29.70 8.86
C VAL A 890 -2.27 -28.72 8.34
N ARG A 891 -3.12 -29.15 7.41
CA ARG A 891 -4.17 -28.33 6.76
C ARG A 891 -5.43 -29.13 6.50
N MET A 892 -6.45 -28.52 5.89
CA MET A 892 -7.64 -29.22 5.41
C MET A 892 -7.26 -30.14 4.24
N ALA A 893 -7.82 -31.34 4.19
CA ALA A 893 -7.57 -32.35 3.16
C ALA A 893 -8.84 -33.16 2.81
N SER A 894 -8.86 -33.81 1.66
CA SER A 894 -9.99 -34.63 1.18
C SER A 894 -10.37 -35.78 2.12
N THR A 895 -9.46 -36.23 2.97
CA THR A 895 -9.69 -37.32 3.93
C THR A 895 -10.43 -36.91 5.21
N ASP A 896 -10.67 -35.61 5.41
CA ASP A 896 -11.11 -35.07 6.70
C ASP A 896 -12.59 -35.36 7.02
N ALA A 897 -13.38 -35.81 6.05
CA ALA A 897 -14.78 -36.22 6.24
C ALA A 897 -15.18 -37.28 5.21
N ALA A 898 -16.43 -37.73 5.24
CA ALA A 898 -16.96 -38.59 4.17
C ALA A 898 -17.03 -37.88 2.81
N PHE A 899 -17.10 -36.55 2.80
CA PHE A 899 -16.99 -35.71 1.62
C PHE A 899 -16.40 -34.33 1.98
N VAL A 900 -15.41 -33.87 1.23
CA VAL A 900 -14.76 -32.57 1.43
C VAL A 900 -14.91 -31.70 0.19
N GLU A 901 -15.53 -30.53 0.36
CA GLU A 901 -15.65 -29.52 -0.69
C GLU A 901 -14.70 -28.35 -0.40
N SER A 902 -14.00 -27.84 -1.41
CA SER A 902 -13.22 -26.60 -1.31
C SER A 902 -13.58 -25.62 -2.42
N SER A 903 -13.76 -24.34 -2.07
CA SER A 903 -14.05 -23.27 -3.03
C SER A 903 -12.96 -22.21 -2.94
N HIS A 904 -12.22 -21.98 -4.02
CA HIS A 904 -11.11 -21.02 -4.04
C HIS A 904 -11.51 -19.78 -4.84
N THR A 905 -11.58 -18.63 -4.19
CA THR A 905 -12.05 -17.37 -4.78
C THR A 905 -10.95 -16.32 -4.89
N ASN A 906 -9.86 -16.49 -4.15
CA ASN A 906 -8.64 -15.68 -4.22
C ASN A 906 -7.35 -16.55 -4.12
N ALA A 907 -7.33 -17.62 -4.90
CA ALA A 907 -6.23 -18.55 -5.06
C ALA A 907 -4.92 -17.85 -5.46
N GLY A 908 -3.84 -18.14 -4.74
CA GLY A 908 -2.49 -17.66 -5.08
C GLY A 908 -2.14 -16.27 -4.54
N LEU A 909 -3.08 -15.63 -3.85
CA LEU A 909 -2.82 -14.42 -3.08
C LEU A 909 -3.12 -14.69 -1.60
N LEU A 910 -4.38 -14.99 -1.24
CA LEU A 910 -4.80 -15.23 0.15
C LEU A 910 -5.33 -16.64 0.37
N GLY A 911 -5.97 -17.22 -0.64
CA GLY A 911 -6.49 -18.58 -0.66
C GLY A 911 -5.53 -19.58 -1.33
N PHE A 912 -5.69 -20.86 -0.99
CA PHE A 912 -4.91 -21.96 -1.54
C PHE A 912 -5.02 -22.02 -3.07
N THR A 913 -3.90 -22.30 -3.73
CA THR A 913 -3.84 -22.48 -5.18
C THR A 913 -4.33 -23.86 -5.58
N VAL A 914 -3.80 -24.90 -4.95
CA VAL A 914 -4.02 -26.29 -5.38
C VAL A 914 -5.36 -26.88 -4.89
N PRO A 915 -5.87 -27.94 -5.55
CA PRO A 915 -7.04 -28.67 -5.09
C PRO A 915 -6.77 -29.42 -3.77
N ILE A 916 -7.63 -29.22 -2.76
CA ILE A 916 -7.46 -29.81 -1.42
C ILE A 916 -8.72 -30.49 -0.87
N GLY A 917 -9.75 -30.70 -1.70
CA GLY A 917 -10.97 -31.44 -1.36
C GLY A 917 -11.28 -32.54 -2.39
N ASP A 918 -12.33 -33.34 -2.13
CA ASP A 918 -12.87 -34.30 -3.11
C ASP A 918 -13.42 -33.59 -4.33
N ALA A 919 -14.18 -32.51 -4.10
CA ALA A 919 -14.62 -31.58 -5.13
C ALA A 919 -14.05 -30.18 -4.84
N THR A 920 -13.25 -29.67 -5.78
CA THR A 920 -12.65 -28.34 -5.70
C THR A 920 -13.22 -27.43 -6.78
N TYR A 921 -13.71 -26.26 -6.38
CA TYR A 921 -14.33 -25.28 -7.27
C TYR A 921 -13.51 -23.99 -7.34
N TYR A 922 -13.32 -23.47 -8.55
CA TYR A 922 -12.66 -22.20 -8.84
C TYR A 922 -13.63 -21.24 -9.55
N PRO A 923 -14.50 -20.52 -8.81
CA PRO A 923 -15.35 -19.48 -9.40
C PRO A 923 -14.51 -18.43 -10.11
N ASN A 924 -14.85 -18.13 -11.36
CA ASN A 924 -14.17 -17.14 -12.21
C ASN A 924 -12.64 -17.35 -12.24
N TRP A 925 -12.20 -18.61 -12.38
CA TRP A 925 -10.79 -19.03 -12.36
C TRP A 925 -10.11 -18.93 -11.00
N GLY A 926 -10.84 -18.51 -9.98
CA GLY A 926 -10.49 -18.63 -8.57
C GLY A 926 -9.52 -17.58 -8.03
N SER A 927 -9.09 -16.58 -8.82
CA SER A 927 -8.21 -15.50 -8.36
C SER A 927 -8.93 -14.17 -8.13
N SER A 928 -9.77 -13.75 -9.06
CA SER A 928 -10.50 -12.47 -9.03
C SER A 928 -11.98 -12.69 -9.26
N GLN A 929 -12.82 -11.96 -8.52
CA GLN A 929 -14.27 -12.15 -8.56
C GLN A 929 -14.99 -10.92 -9.15
N PRO A 930 -15.94 -11.11 -10.10
CA PRO A 930 -16.75 -10.02 -10.63
C PRO A 930 -17.42 -9.19 -9.53
N GLY A 931 -17.46 -7.87 -9.71
CA GLY A 931 -18.04 -6.94 -8.73
C GLY A 931 -17.11 -6.55 -7.58
N CYS A 932 -15.84 -6.95 -7.62
CA CYS A 932 -14.82 -6.51 -6.66
C CYS A 932 -14.06 -5.24 -7.05
N GLY A 933 -14.24 -4.70 -8.26
CA GLY A 933 -13.49 -3.51 -8.71
C GLY A 933 -11.98 -3.76 -8.78
N ILE A 934 -11.18 -2.76 -8.43
CA ILE A 934 -9.72 -2.88 -8.33
C ILE A 934 -9.40 -3.48 -6.95
N ASP A 935 -9.36 -4.82 -6.88
CA ASP A 935 -9.11 -5.60 -5.67
C ASP A 935 -7.63 -5.99 -5.56
N VAL A 936 -6.75 -4.97 -5.50
CA VAL A 936 -5.27 -5.13 -5.44
C VAL A 936 -4.83 -6.04 -4.30
N SER A 937 -5.66 -6.10 -3.26
CA SER A 937 -5.38 -6.80 -2.03
C SER A 937 -6.02 -8.20 -2.01
N GLY A 938 -6.98 -8.49 -2.89
CA GLY A 938 -7.69 -9.78 -2.99
C GLY A 938 -8.75 -10.01 -1.93
N ALA A 939 -9.02 -9.06 -1.03
CA ALA A 939 -9.93 -9.24 0.09
C ALA A 939 -11.37 -9.42 -0.33
N CYS A 940 -11.79 -8.65 -1.34
CA CYS A 940 -13.14 -8.77 -1.84
C CYS A 940 -13.35 -10.14 -2.48
N ALA A 941 -12.39 -10.59 -3.29
CA ALA A 941 -12.36 -11.93 -3.87
C ALA A 941 -12.35 -13.01 -2.77
N HIS A 942 -11.54 -12.84 -1.72
CA HIS A 942 -11.39 -13.78 -0.61
C HIS A 942 -12.68 -13.96 0.22
N ALA A 943 -13.37 -12.85 0.48
CA ALA A 943 -14.64 -12.86 1.20
C ALA A 943 -15.81 -13.41 0.35
N ARG A 944 -15.66 -13.47 -0.98
CA ARG A 944 -16.74 -13.84 -1.91
C ARG A 944 -17.20 -15.28 -1.76
N SER A 945 -16.30 -16.18 -1.38
CA SER A 945 -16.62 -17.58 -1.04
C SER A 945 -17.78 -17.72 -0.04
N ASN A 946 -17.86 -16.82 0.96
CA ASN A 946 -18.93 -16.79 1.96
C ASN A 946 -20.30 -16.48 1.34
N GLN A 947 -20.34 -15.50 0.43
CA GLN A 947 -21.56 -15.07 -0.24
C GLN A 947 -22.04 -16.13 -1.24
N PHE A 948 -21.12 -16.72 -2.01
CA PHE A 948 -21.44 -17.81 -2.93
C PHE A 948 -22.01 -19.02 -2.20
N PHE A 949 -21.39 -19.42 -1.08
CA PHE A 949 -21.87 -20.55 -0.30
C PHE A 949 -23.24 -20.26 0.33
N ALA A 950 -23.44 -19.11 0.96
CA ALA A 950 -24.72 -18.72 1.55
C ALA A 950 -25.84 -18.69 0.50
N GLU A 951 -25.59 -18.11 -0.68
CA GLU A 951 -26.59 -18.07 -1.76
C GLU A 951 -26.91 -19.49 -2.29
N SER A 952 -25.90 -20.36 -2.39
CA SER A 952 -26.06 -21.73 -2.92
C SER A 952 -27.07 -22.59 -2.15
N ILE A 953 -27.31 -22.29 -0.87
CA ILE A 953 -28.22 -23.03 0.02
C ILE A 953 -29.68 -22.86 -0.41
N ASN A 954 -30.08 -21.64 -0.77
CA ASN A 954 -31.49 -21.27 -0.99
C ASN A 954 -31.84 -20.89 -2.43
N THR A 955 -30.85 -20.66 -3.30
CA THR A 955 -31.12 -20.28 -4.69
C THR A 955 -31.73 -21.44 -5.49
N ASN A 956 -32.74 -21.13 -6.31
CA ASN A 956 -33.32 -22.06 -7.30
C ASN A 956 -32.55 -22.05 -8.63
N THR A 957 -31.70 -21.04 -8.83
CA THR A 957 -30.87 -20.89 -10.03
C THR A 957 -29.67 -21.83 -9.98
N HIS A 958 -29.13 -22.08 -8.77
CA HIS A 958 -27.97 -22.91 -8.47
C HIS A 958 -26.65 -22.44 -9.13
N PHE A 959 -25.53 -22.76 -8.48
CA PHE A 959 -24.20 -22.58 -9.05
C PHE A 959 -23.85 -23.85 -9.81
N TYR A 960 -23.88 -23.80 -11.14
CA TYR A 960 -23.47 -24.92 -11.98
C TYR A 960 -22.00 -24.75 -12.36
N ALA A 961 -21.24 -25.84 -12.21
CA ALA A 961 -19.82 -25.86 -12.50
C ALA A 961 -19.49 -27.00 -13.46
N VAL A 962 -18.58 -26.75 -14.40
CA VAL A 962 -18.09 -27.75 -15.36
C VAL A 962 -16.82 -28.39 -14.80
N ARG A 963 -16.75 -29.72 -14.88
CA ARG A 963 -15.55 -30.45 -14.46
C ARG A 963 -14.42 -30.18 -15.46
N CYS A 964 -13.24 -29.87 -14.95
CA CYS A 964 -12.02 -29.69 -15.73
C CYS A 964 -11.32 -31.06 -15.86
N PRO A 965 -11.35 -31.72 -17.03
CA PRO A 965 -10.77 -33.06 -17.19
C PRO A 965 -9.25 -33.08 -16.95
N GLY A 966 -8.56 -32.00 -17.31
CA GLY A 966 -7.13 -31.78 -17.06
C GLY A 966 -6.84 -31.24 -15.66
N GLY A 967 -7.80 -31.30 -14.73
CA GLY A 967 -7.57 -30.94 -13.34
C GLY A 967 -7.23 -29.47 -13.14
N TYR A 968 -6.29 -29.21 -12.24
CA TYR A 968 -5.89 -27.86 -11.85
C TYR A 968 -5.14 -27.10 -12.95
N ASP A 969 -4.40 -27.79 -13.81
CA ASP A 969 -3.66 -27.17 -14.92
C ASP A 969 -4.59 -26.40 -15.87
N GLN A 970 -5.82 -26.90 -16.04
CA GLN A 970 -6.84 -26.22 -16.84
C GLN A 970 -7.44 -24.98 -16.16
N ILE A 971 -7.39 -24.90 -14.83
CA ILE A 971 -7.75 -23.69 -14.10
C ILE A 971 -6.66 -22.64 -14.29
N LEU A 972 -5.38 -23.02 -14.10
CA LEU A 972 -4.23 -22.15 -14.29
C LEU A 972 -4.17 -21.56 -15.69
N ASN A 973 -4.37 -22.42 -16.70
CA ASN A 973 -4.30 -22.03 -18.11
C ASN A 973 -5.62 -21.49 -18.67
N GLN A 974 -6.63 -21.32 -17.82
CA GLN A 974 -7.98 -20.87 -18.20
C GLN A 974 -8.60 -21.66 -19.37
N SER A 975 -8.34 -22.97 -19.43
CA SER A 975 -8.70 -23.86 -20.53
C SER A 975 -9.73 -24.93 -20.15
N CYS A 976 -10.31 -24.83 -18.95
CA CYS A 976 -11.42 -25.69 -18.53
C CYS A 976 -12.63 -25.50 -19.47
N PRO A 977 -13.31 -26.59 -19.90
CA PRO A 977 -14.46 -26.46 -20.79
C PRO A 977 -15.54 -25.52 -20.24
N GLN A 978 -15.93 -24.53 -21.04
CA GLN A 978 -16.87 -23.48 -20.62
C GLN A 978 -18.35 -23.90 -20.76
N THR A 979 -18.60 -25.04 -21.40
CA THR A 979 -19.93 -25.65 -21.58
C THR A 979 -19.79 -27.17 -21.43
N GLY A 980 -20.81 -27.84 -20.91
CA GLY A 980 -20.78 -29.30 -20.77
C GLY A 980 -21.69 -29.85 -19.68
N ALA A 981 -21.45 -31.11 -19.30
CA ALA A 981 -22.17 -31.74 -18.19
C ALA A 981 -21.81 -31.04 -16.87
N SER A 982 -22.63 -30.08 -16.48
CA SER A 982 -22.42 -29.31 -15.26
C SER A 982 -22.93 -30.05 -14.02
N ARG A 983 -22.36 -29.69 -12.86
CA ARG A 983 -22.71 -30.20 -11.54
C ARG A 983 -22.94 -29.04 -10.59
N ARG A 984 -23.77 -29.26 -9.58
CA ARG A 984 -24.08 -28.21 -8.61
C ARG A 984 -22.90 -28.03 -7.66
N LYS A 985 -22.34 -26.82 -7.61
CA LYS A 985 -21.43 -26.37 -6.55
C LYS A 985 -22.23 -26.06 -5.29
N SER A 986 -21.80 -26.60 -4.15
CA SER A 986 -22.36 -26.31 -2.84
C SER A 986 -23.88 -26.56 -2.75
N GLY A 987 -24.50 -26.16 -1.64
CA GLY A 987 -25.95 -26.23 -1.44
C GLY A 987 -26.38 -27.15 -0.31
N GLU A 988 -27.70 -27.30 -0.15
CA GLU A 988 -28.30 -28.13 0.90
C GLU A 988 -29.45 -29.00 0.33
N PRO A 989 -29.26 -30.33 0.20
CA PRO A 989 -28.03 -31.07 0.54
C PRO A 989 -26.88 -30.81 -0.46
N LEU A 990 -25.63 -31.07 -0.03
CA LEU A 990 -24.45 -31.10 -0.90
C LEU A 990 -24.53 -32.29 -1.89
N ASP A 991 -24.00 -32.11 -3.09
CA ASP A 991 -23.80 -33.22 -4.04
C ASP A 991 -22.49 -33.95 -3.71
N THR A 992 -22.57 -35.00 -2.88
CA THR A 992 -21.40 -35.76 -2.44
C THR A 992 -20.92 -36.78 -3.48
N THR A 993 -21.54 -36.83 -4.67
CA THR A 993 -21.16 -37.79 -5.72
C THR A 993 -20.06 -37.23 -6.63
N VAL A 994 -19.78 -35.93 -6.56
CA VAL A 994 -18.87 -35.24 -7.47
C VAL A 994 -17.43 -35.25 -6.99
N HIS A 995 -16.49 -35.53 -7.90
CA HIS A 995 -15.06 -35.58 -7.58
C HIS A 995 -14.23 -34.92 -8.68
N GLY A 996 -13.21 -34.16 -8.28
CA GLY A 996 -12.25 -33.49 -9.16
C GLY A 996 -12.30 -31.96 -9.07
N VAL A 997 -11.74 -31.32 -10.09
CA VAL A 997 -11.60 -29.86 -10.20
C VAL A 997 -12.68 -29.31 -11.10
N PHE A 998 -13.28 -28.19 -10.71
CA PHE A 998 -14.42 -27.58 -11.38
C PHE A 998 -14.23 -26.07 -11.55
N TRP A 999 -14.70 -25.56 -12.68
CA TRP A 999 -14.78 -24.14 -12.98
C TRP A 999 -16.24 -23.71 -13.10
N LEU A 1000 -16.54 -22.46 -12.73
CA LEU A 1000 -17.85 -21.84 -12.92
C LEU A 1000 -17.75 -20.32 -13.04
N PRO A 1001 -18.61 -19.68 -13.85
CA PRO A 1001 -18.75 -18.22 -13.86
C PRO A 1001 -19.77 -17.76 -12.81
N THR A 1002 -19.69 -16.49 -12.39
CA THR A 1002 -20.70 -15.86 -11.53
C THR A 1002 -21.04 -14.44 -11.99
N ASN A 1003 -22.21 -13.94 -11.59
CA ASN A 1003 -22.54 -12.52 -11.75
C ASN A 1003 -21.66 -11.64 -10.84
N SER A 1004 -21.64 -10.32 -11.11
CA SER A 1004 -20.94 -9.32 -10.29
C SER A 1004 -21.69 -8.89 -9.02
N ALA A 1005 -22.97 -9.26 -8.90
CA ALA A 1005 -23.82 -8.98 -7.75
C ALA A 1005 -24.83 -10.11 -7.54
N SER A 1006 -25.42 -10.20 -6.35
CA SER A 1006 -26.45 -11.20 -6.05
C SER A 1006 -27.74 -10.95 -6.86
N PRO A 1007 -28.40 -11.98 -7.43
CA PRO A 1007 -28.01 -13.39 -7.39
C PRO A 1007 -26.74 -13.67 -8.20
N PHE A 1008 -25.71 -14.20 -7.54
CA PHE A 1008 -24.42 -14.53 -8.12
C PHE A 1008 -24.51 -15.78 -9.00
N ALA A 1009 -25.41 -16.70 -8.64
CA ALA A 1009 -25.73 -17.90 -9.41
C ALA A 1009 -26.30 -17.54 -10.79
N MET A 1010 -25.70 -18.08 -11.85
CA MET A 1010 -26.09 -17.82 -13.24
C MET A 1010 -27.04 -18.86 -13.84
N GLY A 1011 -27.12 -20.05 -13.24
CA GLY A 1011 -27.92 -21.15 -13.78
C GLY A 1011 -27.07 -22.14 -14.58
N PRO A 1012 -27.70 -23.07 -15.30
CA PRO A 1012 -27.00 -24.05 -16.13
C PRO A 1012 -26.12 -23.36 -17.17
N ILE A 1013 -24.90 -23.90 -17.33
CA ILE A 1013 -23.88 -23.47 -18.28
C ILE A 1013 -23.57 -24.56 -19.30
#